data_AF-A0A652K8Q2-F1
#
_entry.id   AF-A0A652K8Q2-F1
#
_cell.length_a   1.000
_cell.length_b   1.000
_cell.length_c   1.000
_cell.angle_alpha   90.00
_cell.angle_beta   90.00
_cell.angle_gamma   90.00
#
_symmetry.space_group_name_H-M   'P 1'
#
loop_
_entity.id
_entity.type
_entity.pdbx_description
1 polymer ?
#
loop_
_entity_poly.entity_id
_entity_poly.type
_entity_poly.pdbx_seq_one_letter_code
_entity_poly.pdbx_strand_id
1 'polypeptide(L)'
;MAITGNFLSDSTSSMDPSISGWTAKLNSTLTKGTGGRVGDGTLSMKSVAAGEMQARTVASYPVIPLTEYEAFADASGATVPERIGIRWLTAASTEISISWSVTTTTASATWHRIAVADLAPATAAYAQVILSSMTPAAANVIGAFENAYLGLPFRTTGNLLSANTEGLERGTTGWLNELNCTLSRQTPMVQWAADWYLGGGHMLAMTVTGGGNASTRTTDFPQASPGVEYLGYAYLSPPTSVATTWVELRFYDGAFAQLAATQSVLAAPGTGVYRQRVSAVAPAGTVYAGLAAGITSGSAAQVLRVDNAVIMVAPKIREGSVVPYADSSFEQGVGGWTVASGVATLARVTPWGTDGLDGSYCMSVSSATATTSVIRSAKFPISGAGDAFTAEYGMKVQAGGWNLTRTIRWYDAANVDLGTSSTASAAVPSPNWWLLSVNGTAPANATQAAIEWTLTATATSSVLRVDKVSLWETLPQATVVGNDTDAYITVTLRELDTTSTVTVWRVRPDGSRTLVRGETGLIENKTLASSVLVIEDYEAPLGVSVYYYAETKNSSGVITGTRTTATVTLDPGDTEMAWLKDPGNPQRNLRVMVRRAPDWGRPISQTEFRVRGRRNSVIHSDVRGGLEGDLSVWTRTDQERAALHWILDSGNTLLWQAAPGMGVDDMYVNVGQAGEARPTDFAPELWRAWTLPLRQADMPVTVGITGSAGRTWQDILTENATWGDLLSKYATWEDVLFNRPIGG
;
A
#
# COMPACT_ATOMS: atom_id res chain seq x y z
N MET A 1 6.98 -15.69 12.71
CA MET A 1 6.17 -14.72 11.96
C MET A 1 5.83 -15.37 10.63
N ALA A 2 4.55 -15.43 10.24
CA ALA A 2 4.18 -16.02 8.95
C ALA A 2 4.65 -15.10 7.81
N ILE A 3 5.18 -15.70 6.74
CA ILE A 3 5.58 -14.97 5.53
C ILE A 3 4.36 -14.90 4.59
N THR A 4 3.90 -13.69 4.26
CA THR A 4 2.73 -13.50 3.37
C THR A 4 2.95 -14.17 2.02
N GLY A 5 1.96 -14.92 1.54
CA GLY A 5 2.02 -15.59 0.23
C GLY A 5 2.92 -16.84 0.19
N ASN A 6 3.45 -17.30 1.32
CA ASN A 6 4.26 -18.50 1.39
C ASN A 6 3.40 -19.76 1.27
N PHE A 7 3.76 -20.67 0.38
CA PHE A 7 3.10 -21.96 0.22
C PHE A 7 3.50 -22.96 1.30
N LEU A 8 4.64 -22.74 1.96
CA LEU A 8 5.12 -23.57 3.05
C LEU A 8 4.26 -23.33 4.30
N SER A 9 4.02 -24.39 5.09
CA SER A 9 3.45 -24.22 6.43
C SER A 9 4.39 -23.42 7.32
N ASP A 10 3.86 -22.74 8.33
CA ASP A 10 4.69 -22.02 9.32
C ASP A 10 5.79 -22.92 9.91
N SER A 11 5.47 -24.17 10.24
CA SER A 11 6.46 -25.13 10.74
C SER A 11 7.56 -25.51 9.74
N THR A 12 7.26 -25.51 8.44
CA THR A 12 8.24 -25.81 7.39
C THR A 12 9.09 -24.58 7.09
N SER A 13 8.49 -23.40 7.15
CA SER A 13 9.13 -22.10 6.86
C SER A 13 10.04 -21.63 8.00
N SER A 14 9.58 -21.69 9.25
CA SER A 14 10.32 -21.20 10.42
C SER A 14 11.03 -22.31 11.22
N MET A 15 10.81 -23.57 10.87
CA MET A 15 11.40 -24.74 11.54
C MET A 15 10.93 -24.88 13.00
N ASP A 16 9.78 -24.27 13.33
CA ASP A 16 9.18 -24.27 14.65
C ASP A 16 7.71 -24.74 14.64
N PRO A 17 7.30 -25.65 15.55
CA PRO A 17 8.11 -26.22 16.64
C PRO A 17 9.03 -27.37 16.19
N SER A 18 8.97 -27.80 14.92
CA SER A 18 9.67 -28.99 14.42
C SER A 18 10.13 -28.84 12.96
N ILE A 19 11.07 -29.69 12.54
CA ILE A 19 11.54 -29.79 11.14
C ILE A 19 10.76 -30.83 10.30
N SER A 20 9.55 -31.22 10.73
CA SER A 20 8.78 -32.31 10.09
C SER A 20 8.42 -32.06 8.63
N GLY A 21 8.46 -30.80 8.17
CA GLY A 21 8.31 -30.43 6.77
C GLY A 21 9.52 -30.75 5.87
N TRP A 22 10.63 -31.25 6.42
CA TRP A 22 11.89 -31.47 5.71
C TRP A 22 12.35 -32.94 5.74
N THR A 23 13.01 -33.38 4.67
CA THR A 23 13.62 -34.71 4.58
C THR A 23 14.97 -34.65 3.88
N ALA A 24 15.88 -35.54 4.27
CA ALA A 24 17.20 -35.66 3.66
C ALA A 24 17.05 -36.09 2.20
N LYS A 25 17.75 -35.40 1.29
CA LYS A 25 17.77 -35.75 -0.13
C LYS A 25 19.10 -36.42 -0.53
N LEU A 26 20.21 -35.87 -0.03
CA LEU A 26 21.55 -36.33 -0.40
C LEU A 26 22.54 -36.08 0.74
N ASN A 27 23.37 -37.08 1.05
CA ASN A 27 24.55 -36.99 1.95
C ASN A 27 24.31 -36.25 3.28
N SER A 28 23.11 -36.32 3.86
CA SER A 28 22.75 -35.55 5.05
C SER A 28 21.94 -36.33 6.08
N THR A 29 22.11 -35.95 7.34
CA THR A 29 21.13 -36.16 8.41
C THR A 29 20.55 -34.82 8.84
N LEU A 30 19.26 -34.77 9.14
CA LEU A 30 18.56 -33.55 9.53
C LEU A 30 18.17 -33.60 11.01
N THR A 31 18.42 -32.51 11.73
CA THR A 31 18.00 -32.33 13.11
C THR A 31 17.47 -30.91 13.31
N LYS A 32 16.60 -30.70 14.30
CA LYS A 32 16.23 -29.34 14.71
C LYS A 32 17.39 -28.73 15.49
N GLY A 33 17.93 -27.61 15.00
CA GLY A 33 18.90 -26.78 15.72
C GLY A 33 18.22 -25.67 16.52
N THR A 34 19.02 -24.81 17.15
CA THR A 34 18.58 -23.61 17.87
C THR A 34 19.23 -22.35 17.28
N GLY A 35 18.84 -21.16 17.74
CA GLY A 35 19.46 -19.89 17.36
C GLY A 35 18.96 -19.31 16.03
N GLY A 36 17.70 -19.56 15.71
CA GLY A 36 17.03 -18.94 14.58
C GLY A 36 16.82 -17.42 14.73
N ARG A 37 16.35 -16.79 13.66
CA ARG A 37 16.13 -15.35 13.50
C ARG A 37 14.66 -14.97 13.69
N VAL A 38 13.74 -15.81 13.22
CA VAL A 38 12.29 -15.61 13.27
C VAL A 38 11.67 -16.47 14.37
N GLY A 39 12.32 -17.58 14.73
CA GLY A 39 12.03 -18.44 15.87
C GLY A 39 13.29 -18.96 16.54
N ASP A 40 13.16 -19.87 17.51
CA ASP A 40 14.32 -20.52 18.11
C ASP A 40 14.84 -21.65 17.21
N GLY A 41 13.97 -22.30 16.45
CA GLY A 41 14.30 -23.46 15.63
C GLY A 41 15.08 -23.13 14.36
N THR A 42 15.98 -24.05 13.98
CA THR A 42 16.63 -24.07 12.66
C THR A 42 16.63 -25.47 12.09
N LEU A 43 16.73 -25.58 10.76
CA LEU A 43 17.03 -26.85 10.09
C LEU A 43 18.54 -27.05 10.09
N SER A 44 19.04 -27.90 10.97
CA SER A 44 20.44 -28.29 10.98
C SER A 44 20.66 -29.48 10.04
N MET A 45 21.36 -29.22 8.94
CA MET A 45 21.76 -30.20 7.95
C MET A 45 23.21 -30.60 8.20
N LYS A 46 23.45 -31.88 8.51
CA LYS A 46 24.76 -32.42 8.87
C LYS A 46 25.23 -33.44 7.84
N SER A 47 26.44 -33.27 7.30
CA SER A 47 26.99 -34.17 6.29
C SER A 47 27.29 -35.57 6.84
N VAL A 48 27.04 -36.62 6.06
CA VAL A 48 27.39 -38.01 6.45
C VAL A 48 28.74 -38.47 5.90
N ALA A 49 29.21 -37.85 4.82
CA ALA A 49 30.51 -38.05 4.21
C ALA A 49 30.97 -36.75 3.49
N ALA A 50 32.15 -36.78 2.87
CA ALA A 50 32.57 -35.71 1.98
C ALA A 50 31.65 -35.61 0.74
N GLY A 51 31.39 -34.40 0.25
CA GLY A 51 30.54 -34.13 -0.91
C GLY A 51 29.25 -33.35 -0.57
N GLU A 52 28.58 -32.81 -1.59
CA GLU A 52 27.37 -31.98 -1.43
C GLU A 52 26.30 -32.65 -0.57
N MET A 53 25.72 -31.89 0.36
CA MET A 53 24.61 -32.32 1.21
C MET A 53 23.35 -31.53 0.88
N GLN A 54 22.21 -32.22 0.78
CA GLN A 54 20.93 -31.62 0.39
C GLN A 54 19.78 -32.05 1.30
N ALA A 55 18.86 -31.12 1.54
CA ALA A 55 17.56 -31.33 2.16
C ALA A 55 16.47 -30.85 1.22
N ARG A 56 15.26 -31.41 1.31
CA ARG A 56 14.10 -30.93 0.56
C ARG A 56 12.84 -30.90 1.41
N THR A 57 11.83 -30.16 0.98
CA THR A 57 10.50 -30.26 1.58
C THR A 57 9.89 -31.64 1.36
N VAL A 58 9.11 -32.13 2.34
CA VAL A 58 8.38 -33.41 2.24
C VAL A 58 7.20 -33.25 1.29
N ALA A 59 6.42 -32.17 1.46
CA ALA A 59 5.30 -31.85 0.59
C ALA A 59 5.79 -31.32 -0.78
N SER A 60 4.93 -31.47 -1.79
CA SER A 60 5.05 -30.80 -3.08
C SER A 60 3.89 -29.82 -3.21
N TYR A 61 4.16 -28.63 -3.74
CA TYR A 61 3.21 -27.52 -3.76
C TYR A 61 2.74 -27.28 -5.19
N PRO A 62 1.43 -27.09 -5.44
CA PRO A 62 0.92 -26.89 -6.78
C PRO A 62 1.50 -25.63 -7.41
N VAL A 63 1.86 -25.72 -8.69
CA VAL A 63 2.35 -24.59 -9.49
C VAL A 63 1.63 -24.52 -10.84
N ILE A 64 1.62 -23.33 -11.41
CA ILE A 64 1.08 -23.07 -12.75
C ILE A 64 2.25 -23.07 -13.73
N PRO A 65 2.20 -23.85 -14.82
CA PRO A 65 3.22 -23.81 -15.85
C PRO A 65 3.46 -22.39 -16.38
N LEU A 66 4.73 -22.06 -16.65
CA LEU A 66 5.19 -20.76 -17.17
C LEU A 66 4.97 -19.56 -16.25
N THR A 67 4.56 -19.79 -15.00
CA THR A 67 4.53 -18.76 -13.95
C THR A 67 5.87 -18.71 -13.22
N GLU A 68 6.34 -17.50 -12.91
CA GLU A 68 7.55 -17.30 -12.13
C GLU A 68 7.29 -17.61 -10.65
N TYR A 69 8.18 -18.40 -10.04
CA TYR A 69 8.19 -18.65 -8.60
C TYR A 69 9.56 -18.32 -8.04
N GLU A 70 9.57 -17.95 -6.76
CA GLU A 70 10.74 -17.66 -5.98
C GLU A 70 10.83 -18.62 -4.80
N ALA A 71 12.06 -19.05 -4.47
CA ALA A 71 12.39 -19.69 -3.22
C ALA A 71 13.58 -18.99 -2.57
N PHE A 72 13.49 -18.69 -1.28
CA PHE A 72 14.61 -18.21 -0.49
C PHE A 72 14.67 -18.90 0.87
N ALA A 73 15.82 -18.80 1.51
CA ALA A 73 16.02 -19.15 2.92
C ALA A 73 17.14 -18.29 3.49
N ASP A 74 17.12 -18.10 4.81
CA ASP A 74 18.28 -17.61 5.53
C ASP A 74 19.18 -18.82 5.87
N ALA A 75 20.48 -18.70 5.59
CA ALA A 75 21.47 -19.75 5.74
C ALA A 75 22.65 -19.31 6.63
N SER A 76 23.29 -20.28 7.27
CA SER A 76 24.52 -20.12 8.04
C SER A 76 25.35 -21.41 8.00
N GLY A 77 26.56 -21.32 7.49
CA GLY A 77 27.48 -22.44 7.30
C GLY A 77 28.92 -21.94 7.37
N ALA A 78 29.56 -22.14 8.51
CA ALA A 78 30.88 -21.58 8.81
C ALA A 78 32.01 -22.06 7.89
N THR A 79 31.83 -23.20 7.21
CA THR A 79 32.91 -23.91 6.50
C THR A 79 32.59 -24.25 5.06
N VAL A 80 31.33 -24.11 4.65
CA VAL A 80 30.84 -24.58 3.36
C VAL A 80 29.84 -23.57 2.79
N PRO A 81 30.04 -23.09 1.55
CA PRO A 81 29.06 -22.26 0.84
C PRO A 81 27.73 -22.98 0.60
N GLU A 82 26.66 -22.22 0.45
CA GLU A 82 25.28 -22.71 0.36
C GLU A 82 24.61 -22.27 -0.94
N ARG A 83 23.54 -22.97 -1.31
CA ARG A 83 22.64 -22.60 -2.40
C ARG A 83 21.24 -23.19 -2.17
N ILE A 84 20.25 -22.60 -2.81
CA ILE A 84 18.85 -23.04 -2.76
C ILE A 84 18.36 -23.37 -4.18
N GLY A 85 17.39 -24.26 -4.30
CA GLY A 85 16.81 -24.63 -5.57
C GLY A 85 15.29 -24.83 -5.52
N ILE A 86 14.64 -24.60 -6.66
CA ILE A 86 13.25 -24.99 -6.91
C ILE A 86 13.27 -26.27 -7.74
N ARG A 87 12.76 -27.36 -7.16
CA ARG A 87 12.62 -28.65 -7.82
C ARG A 87 11.28 -28.73 -8.53
N TRP A 88 11.30 -28.83 -9.85
CA TRP A 88 10.08 -28.92 -10.66
C TRP A 88 9.65 -30.37 -10.85
N LEU A 89 8.36 -30.62 -10.68
CA LEU A 89 7.79 -31.96 -10.71
C LEU A 89 6.58 -32.02 -11.64
N THR A 90 6.45 -33.14 -12.35
CA THR A 90 5.22 -33.47 -13.08
C THR A 90 4.08 -33.80 -12.12
N ALA A 91 2.85 -33.95 -12.64
CA ALA A 91 1.70 -34.41 -11.87
C ALA A 91 1.91 -35.80 -11.21
N ALA A 92 2.80 -36.63 -11.79
CA ALA A 92 3.21 -37.91 -11.23
C ALA A 92 4.35 -37.81 -10.20
N SER A 93 4.71 -36.60 -9.76
CA SER A 93 5.84 -36.33 -8.84
C SER A 93 7.22 -36.74 -9.38
N THR A 94 7.37 -36.90 -10.69
CA THR A 94 8.67 -37.12 -11.34
C THR A 94 9.42 -35.80 -11.51
N GLU A 95 10.71 -35.78 -11.16
CA GLU A 95 11.58 -34.60 -11.34
C GLU A 95 11.75 -34.26 -12.82
N ILE A 96 11.48 -33.00 -13.16
CA ILE A 96 11.72 -32.43 -14.49
C ILE A 96 13.11 -31.81 -14.50
N SER A 97 13.37 -30.91 -13.55
CA SER A 97 14.61 -30.15 -13.40
C SER A 97 14.69 -29.52 -12.01
N ILE A 98 15.84 -28.91 -11.72
CA ILE A 98 16.01 -28.05 -10.55
C ILE A 98 16.60 -26.73 -11.03
N SER A 99 15.91 -25.63 -10.73
CA SER A 99 16.44 -24.28 -10.90
C SER A 99 17.25 -23.93 -9.67
N TRP A 100 18.55 -23.70 -9.82
CA TRP A 100 19.48 -23.45 -8.71
C TRP A 100 19.88 -21.98 -8.61
N SER A 101 20.02 -21.49 -7.38
CA SER A 101 20.73 -20.24 -7.10
C SER A 101 22.21 -20.38 -7.45
N VAL A 102 22.89 -19.24 -7.58
CA VAL A 102 24.35 -19.21 -7.53
C VAL A 102 24.78 -19.61 -6.11
N THR A 103 25.90 -20.31 -6.01
CA THR A 103 26.51 -20.63 -4.72
C THR A 103 27.01 -19.35 -4.06
N THR A 104 26.85 -19.26 -2.74
CA THR A 104 27.39 -18.14 -1.96
C THR A 104 28.89 -17.95 -2.24
N THR A 105 29.35 -16.70 -2.32
CA THR A 105 30.73 -16.41 -2.76
C THR A 105 31.79 -16.99 -1.82
N THR A 106 31.44 -17.14 -0.55
CA THR A 106 32.27 -17.70 0.53
C THR A 106 31.35 -18.33 1.56
N ALA A 107 31.88 -19.24 2.39
CA ALA A 107 31.18 -19.72 3.59
C ALA A 107 31.05 -18.60 4.65
N SER A 108 30.01 -18.62 5.47
CA SER A 108 29.85 -17.70 6.61
C SER A 108 29.04 -18.31 7.74
N ALA A 109 29.49 -18.08 8.98
CA ALA A 109 28.72 -18.40 10.17
C ALA A 109 27.63 -17.35 10.49
N THR A 110 27.68 -16.19 9.84
CA THR A 110 26.65 -15.15 9.98
C THR A 110 25.47 -15.46 9.06
N TRP A 111 24.27 -15.30 9.61
CA TRP A 111 23.03 -15.41 8.85
C TRP A 111 23.03 -14.49 7.63
N HIS A 112 22.72 -15.06 6.48
CA HIS A 112 22.63 -14.39 5.20
C HIS A 112 21.53 -15.04 4.36
N ARG A 113 21.08 -14.38 3.31
CA ARG A 113 20.03 -14.92 2.44
C ARG A 113 20.59 -15.62 1.21
N ILE A 114 19.96 -16.72 0.83
CA ILE A 114 20.09 -17.37 -0.47
C ILE A 114 18.71 -17.40 -1.12
N ALA A 115 18.62 -17.10 -2.41
CA ALA A 115 17.36 -17.17 -3.14
C ALA A 115 17.55 -17.58 -4.59
N VAL A 116 16.47 -18.01 -5.24
CA VAL A 116 16.39 -18.31 -6.67
C VAL A 116 14.98 -18.05 -7.14
N ALA A 117 14.84 -17.51 -8.34
CA ALA A 117 13.58 -17.44 -9.06
C ALA A 117 13.70 -18.10 -10.43
N ASP A 118 12.63 -18.73 -10.90
CA ASP A 118 12.56 -19.23 -12.27
C ASP A 118 11.11 -19.44 -12.72
N LEU A 119 10.92 -19.54 -14.04
CA LEU A 119 9.64 -19.94 -14.64
C LEU A 119 9.42 -21.44 -14.46
N ALA A 120 8.25 -21.82 -13.95
CA ALA A 120 7.85 -23.20 -13.88
C ALA A 120 7.87 -23.83 -15.30
N PRO A 121 8.54 -24.97 -15.52
CA PRO A 121 8.53 -25.65 -16.82
C PRO A 121 7.12 -25.92 -17.32
N ALA A 122 6.94 -25.99 -18.65
CA ALA A 122 5.61 -26.16 -19.27
C ALA A 122 4.83 -27.41 -18.79
N THR A 123 5.52 -28.42 -18.26
CA THR A 123 4.93 -29.67 -17.75
C THR A 123 4.96 -29.76 -16.21
N ALA A 124 5.39 -28.71 -15.52
CA ALA A 124 5.44 -28.68 -14.07
C ALA A 124 4.03 -28.54 -13.48
N ALA A 125 3.66 -29.45 -12.59
CA ALA A 125 2.43 -29.39 -11.80
C ALA A 125 2.72 -29.10 -10.33
N TYR A 126 3.93 -29.45 -9.85
CA TYR A 126 4.34 -29.18 -8.48
C TYR A 126 5.78 -28.66 -8.38
N ALA A 127 6.08 -28.01 -7.26
CA ALA A 127 7.41 -27.59 -6.86
C ALA A 127 7.77 -28.05 -5.44
N GLN A 128 9.06 -28.21 -5.17
CA GLN A 128 9.63 -28.40 -3.82
C GLN A 128 10.82 -27.47 -3.62
N VAL A 129 11.05 -27.03 -2.39
CA VAL A 129 12.28 -26.32 -2.04
C VAL A 129 13.39 -27.35 -1.78
N ILE A 130 14.58 -27.08 -2.32
CA ILE A 130 15.80 -27.83 -2.03
C ILE A 130 16.84 -26.88 -1.42
N LEU A 131 17.38 -27.24 -0.27
CA LEU A 131 18.51 -26.57 0.36
C LEU A 131 19.78 -27.40 0.13
N SER A 132 20.90 -26.73 -0.11
CA SER A 132 22.18 -27.38 -0.37
C SER A 132 23.34 -26.64 0.30
N SER A 133 24.28 -27.43 0.84
CA SER A 133 25.58 -26.97 1.32
C SER A 133 26.68 -27.68 0.51
N MET A 134 27.58 -26.90 -0.08
CA MET A 134 28.49 -27.30 -1.14
C MET A 134 29.79 -27.96 -0.65
N THR A 135 29.92 -29.26 -0.91
CA THR A 135 31.15 -30.04 -0.75
C THR A 135 31.83 -29.92 0.62
N PRO A 136 31.14 -30.29 1.73
CA PRO A 136 31.80 -30.73 2.96
C PRO A 136 33.06 -31.56 2.69
N ALA A 137 34.19 -31.21 3.31
CA ALA A 137 35.44 -31.94 3.16
C ALA A 137 35.43 -33.31 3.87
N ALA A 138 34.50 -33.51 4.81
CA ALA A 138 34.31 -34.74 5.58
C ALA A 138 32.88 -34.84 6.11
N ALA A 139 32.59 -35.91 6.85
CA ALA A 139 31.38 -36.05 7.64
C ALA A 139 31.30 -35.01 8.76
N ASN A 140 30.10 -34.81 9.31
CA ASN A 140 29.77 -33.95 10.44
C ASN A 140 29.93 -32.43 10.21
N VAL A 141 30.04 -31.98 8.97
CA VAL A 141 29.94 -30.54 8.64
C VAL A 141 28.49 -30.12 8.74
N ILE A 142 28.22 -28.97 9.37
CA ILE A 142 26.86 -28.50 9.65
C ILE A 142 26.59 -27.22 8.85
N GLY A 143 25.43 -27.17 8.20
CA GLY A 143 24.79 -25.96 7.72
C GLY A 143 23.43 -25.79 8.40
N ALA A 144 23.09 -24.56 8.76
CA ALA A 144 21.81 -24.20 9.37
C ALA A 144 20.99 -23.37 8.39
N PHE A 145 19.69 -23.65 8.32
CA PHE A 145 18.74 -22.95 7.46
C PHE A 145 17.46 -22.61 8.21
N GLU A 146 16.83 -21.51 7.86
CA GLU A 146 15.57 -21.04 8.43
C GLU A 146 14.86 -20.11 7.44
N ASN A 147 13.67 -19.63 7.81
CA ASN A 147 12.96 -18.54 7.14
C ASN A 147 12.76 -18.86 5.66
N ALA A 148 12.38 -20.11 5.40
CA ALA A 148 12.25 -20.64 4.05
C ALA A 148 10.94 -20.17 3.40
N TYR A 149 11.01 -19.91 2.11
CA TYR A 149 9.90 -19.44 1.30
C TYR A 149 9.79 -20.23 0.00
N LEU A 150 8.55 -20.45 -0.43
CA LEU A 150 8.19 -20.83 -1.80
C LEU A 150 6.89 -20.12 -2.17
N GLY A 151 6.88 -19.37 -3.26
CA GLY A 151 5.68 -18.70 -3.74
C GLY A 151 5.97 -17.80 -4.93
N LEU A 152 5.09 -16.84 -5.17
CA LEU A 152 5.29 -15.84 -6.23
C LEU A 152 6.37 -14.83 -5.80
N PRO A 153 7.17 -14.28 -6.73
CA PRO A 153 8.22 -13.34 -6.38
C PRO A 153 7.71 -12.15 -5.56
N PHE A 154 8.43 -11.79 -4.50
CA PHE A 154 8.16 -10.54 -3.79
C PHE A 154 8.54 -9.35 -4.66
N ARG A 155 7.69 -8.32 -4.66
CA ARG A 155 7.95 -7.10 -5.43
C ARG A 155 7.64 -5.86 -4.62
N THR A 156 8.38 -4.80 -4.88
CA THR A 156 8.04 -3.47 -4.40
C THR A 156 6.72 -3.03 -5.04
N THR A 157 5.75 -2.66 -4.21
CA THR A 157 4.47 -2.12 -4.67
C THR A 157 4.69 -0.89 -5.55
N GLY A 158 4.06 -0.86 -6.72
CA GLY A 158 4.19 0.24 -7.68
C GLY A 158 5.48 0.23 -8.52
N ASN A 159 6.37 -0.75 -8.33
CA ASN A 159 7.53 -0.91 -9.21
C ASN A 159 7.07 -1.27 -10.63
N LEU A 160 7.61 -0.54 -11.59
CA LEU A 160 7.32 -0.69 -13.02
C LEU A 160 8.33 -1.63 -13.71
N LEU A 161 9.44 -1.97 -13.04
CA LEU A 161 10.41 -2.95 -13.54
C LEU A 161 9.90 -4.38 -13.35
N SER A 162 10.38 -5.32 -14.16
CA SER A 162 10.07 -6.74 -13.96
C SER A 162 10.72 -7.29 -12.69
N ALA A 163 10.14 -8.35 -12.12
CA ALA A 163 10.66 -8.99 -10.91
C ALA A 163 12.14 -9.39 -11.02
N ASN A 164 12.55 -9.89 -12.20
CA ASN A 164 13.94 -10.23 -12.45
C ASN A 164 14.87 -9.00 -12.49
N THR A 165 14.41 -7.87 -13.01
CA THR A 165 15.21 -6.64 -13.03
C THR A 165 15.32 -6.04 -11.63
N GLU A 166 14.26 -6.14 -10.83
CA GLU A 166 14.23 -5.72 -9.42
C GLU A 166 15.20 -6.53 -8.56
N GLY A 167 14.99 -7.85 -8.44
CA GLY A 167 15.71 -8.69 -7.48
C GLY A 167 16.82 -9.59 -8.03
N LEU A 168 16.99 -9.69 -9.36
CA LEU A 168 18.06 -10.48 -10.01
C LEU A 168 18.06 -11.99 -9.72
N GLU A 169 17.00 -12.50 -9.08
CA GLU A 169 16.93 -13.86 -8.56
C GLU A 169 16.87 -14.93 -9.66
N ARG A 170 16.43 -14.56 -10.88
CA ARG A 170 16.43 -15.44 -12.07
C ARG A 170 17.66 -15.27 -12.94
N GLY A 171 18.16 -14.05 -13.14
CA GLY A 171 19.41 -13.79 -13.86
C GLY A 171 19.68 -12.32 -14.17
N THR A 172 20.78 -12.05 -14.87
CA THR A 172 21.20 -10.68 -15.21
C THR A 172 20.53 -10.10 -16.45
N THR A 173 19.58 -10.81 -17.07
CA THR A 173 18.98 -10.41 -18.36
C THR A 173 18.19 -9.10 -18.31
N GLY A 174 17.83 -8.63 -17.11
CA GLY A 174 17.22 -7.32 -16.88
C GLY A 174 18.20 -6.14 -16.94
N TRP A 175 19.49 -6.42 -17.15
CA TRP A 175 20.58 -5.45 -17.08
C TRP A 175 21.55 -5.64 -18.24
N LEU A 176 22.16 -4.54 -18.68
CA LEU A 176 23.20 -4.53 -19.70
C LEU A 176 24.38 -3.67 -19.28
N ASN A 177 25.58 -4.12 -19.65
CA ASN A 177 26.81 -3.35 -19.47
C ASN A 177 26.80 -2.16 -20.44
N GLU A 178 26.83 -0.96 -19.91
CA GLU A 178 26.76 0.26 -20.73
C GLU A 178 28.16 0.80 -21.01
N LEU A 179 28.98 0.97 -19.98
CA LEU A 179 30.29 1.58 -20.09
C LEU A 179 31.30 0.83 -19.24
N ASN A 180 32.41 0.42 -19.85
CA ASN A 180 33.65 0.00 -19.17
C ASN A 180 33.44 -1.01 -18.02
N CYS A 181 32.51 -1.95 -18.20
CA CYS A 181 32.22 -2.96 -17.20
C CYS A 181 31.81 -4.30 -17.82
N THR A 182 31.86 -5.33 -16.98
CA THR A 182 31.23 -6.64 -17.21
C THR A 182 30.21 -6.92 -16.11
N LEU A 183 29.15 -7.63 -16.44
CA LEU A 183 28.11 -8.03 -15.50
C LEU A 183 28.20 -9.51 -15.16
N SER A 184 27.98 -9.83 -13.89
CA SER A 184 27.79 -11.19 -13.41
C SER A 184 26.80 -11.19 -12.25
N ARG A 185 26.26 -12.36 -11.91
CA ARG A 185 25.44 -12.54 -10.72
C ARG A 185 26.31 -13.07 -9.57
N GLN A 186 26.16 -12.53 -8.37
CA GLN A 186 26.85 -12.97 -7.16
C GLN A 186 25.86 -13.16 -6.01
N THR A 187 26.19 -14.04 -5.07
CA THR A 187 25.45 -14.23 -3.82
C THR A 187 26.40 -13.92 -2.65
N PRO A 188 26.57 -12.62 -2.30
CA PRO A 188 27.41 -12.24 -1.17
C PRO A 188 26.75 -12.57 0.17
N MET A 189 27.57 -12.72 1.22
CA MET A 189 27.10 -12.96 2.60
C MET A 189 26.55 -11.69 3.24
N VAL A 190 25.42 -11.19 2.75
CA VAL A 190 24.77 -9.97 3.28
C VAL A 190 23.71 -10.35 4.31
N GLN A 191 23.82 -9.74 5.49
CA GLN A 191 22.83 -9.89 6.55
C GLN A 191 21.72 -8.85 6.38
N TRP A 192 20.58 -9.28 5.82
CA TRP A 192 19.34 -8.51 5.77
C TRP A 192 18.54 -8.68 7.05
N ALA A 193 17.61 -7.76 7.35
CA ALA A 193 16.60 -8.04 8.39
C ALA A 193 15.79 -9.30 8.02
N ALA A 194 15.39 -10.09 9.02
CA ALA A 194 14.75 -11.39 8.76
C ALA A 194 13.42 -11.26 7.99
N ASP A 195 12.74 -10.13 8.19
CA ASP A 195 11.46 -9.74 7.58
C ASP A 195 11.62 -8.92 6.28
N TRP A 196 12.84 -8.65 5.82
CA TRP A 196 13.08 -7.91 4.58
C TRP A 196 13.08 -8.85 3.37
N TYR A 197 11.92 -9.16 2.77
CA TYR A 197 11.81 -10.15 1.67
C TYR A 197 12.03 -9.59 0.25
N LEU A 198 12.24 -8.27 0.11
CA LEU A 198 12.37 -7.61 -1.20
C LEU A 198 13.79 -7.69 -1.81
N GLY A 199 14.65 -8.56 -1.31
CA GLY A 199 15.97 -8.76 -1.90
C GLY A 199 16.89 -9.65 -1.07
N GLY A 200 18.12 -9.77 -1.56
CA GLY A 200 19.23 -10.31 -0.80
C GLY A 200 19.71 -11.71 -1.13
N GLY A 201 19.08 -12.44 -2.05
CA GLY A 201 19.61 -13.74 -2.50
C GLY A 201 20.67 -13.61 -3.59
N HIS A 202 20.45 -12.73 -4.56
CA HIS A 202 21.44 -12.40 -5.58
C HIS A 202 21.67 -10.90 -5.68
N MET A 203 22.85 -10.53 -6.16
CA MET A 203 23.19 -9.16 -6.54
C MET A 203 23.86 -9.15 -7.90
N LEU A 204 23.65 -8.06 -8.63
CA LEU A 204 24.35 -7.77 -9.88
C LEU A 204 25.73 -7.26 -9.52
N ALA A 205 26.78 -7.97 -9.93
CA ALA A 205 28.16 -7.54 -9.79
C ALA A 205 28.64 -6.86 -11.08
N MET A 206 28.68 -5.53 -11.06
CA MET A 206 29.28 -4.70 -12.10
C MET A 206 30.79 -4.57 -11.83
N THR A 207 31.60 -5.26 -12.63
CA THR A 207 33.07 -5.23 -12.49
C THR A 207 33.67 -4.25 -13.50
N VAL A 208 34.44 -3.28 -13.03
CA VAL A 208 35.12 -2.27 -13.84
C VAL A 208 36.23 -2.94 -14.68
N THR A 209 36.22 -2.77 -16.00
CA THR A 209 37.18 -3.43 -16.90
C THR A 209 38.49 -2.66 -17.08
N GLY A 210 38.45 -1.33 -16.94
CA GLY A 210 39.60 -0.43 -17.07
C GLY A 210 39.43 0.81 -16.20
N GLY A 211 40.51 1.55 -15.93
CA GLY A 211 40.40 2.78 -15.14
C GLY A 211 39.49 3.82 -15.79
N GLY A 212 38.55 4.39 -15.04
CA GLY A 212 37.60 5.40 -15.52
C GLY A 212 36.17 5.21 -15.03
N ASN A 213 35.22 5.90 -15.65
CA ASN A 213 33.80 5.72 -15.34
C ASN A 213 33.33 4.35 -15.82
N ALA A 214 32.41 3.74 -15.07
CA ALA A 214 31.79 2.46 -15.41
C ALA A 214 30.31 2.49 -15.03
N SER A 215 29.45 1.96 -15.89
CA SER A 215 28.00 1.95 -15.66
C SER A 215 27.32 0.72 -16.25
N THR A 216 26.19 0.39 -15.63
CA THR A 216 25.22 -0.60 -16.08
C THR A 216 23.83 0.03 -16.07
N ARG A 217 22.93 -0.45 -16.91
CA ARG A 217 21.54 0.03 -16.95
C ARG A 217 20.55 -1.08 -17.14
N THR A 218 19.30 -0.83 -16.76
CA THR A 218 18.20 -1.74 -17.00
C THR A 218 17.95 -1.89 -18.51
N THR A 219 17.56 -3.10 -18.92
CA THR A 219 17.02 -3.39 -20.25
C THR A 219 15.52 -3.16 -20.30
N ASP A 220 14.85 -3.24 -19.16
CA ASP A 220 13.43 -2.93 -19.03
C ASP A 220 13.23 -1.43 -19.18
N PHE A 221 12.29 -1.07 -20.05
CA PHE A 221 11.86 0.30 -20.33
C PHE A 221 10.36 0.42 -20.03
N PRO A 222 9.97 0.50 -18.74
CA PRO A 222 8.59 0.74 -18.39
C PRO A 222 8.05 2.03 -19.02
N GLN A 223 6.75 2.05 -19.31
CA GLN A 223 6.08 3.25 -19.79
C GLN A 223 6.16 4.38 -18.75
N ALA A 224 6.41 5.59 -19.23
CA ALA A 224 6.43 6.79 -18.42
C ALA A 224 5.73 7.94 -19.14
N SER A 225 5.00 8.76 -18.38
CA SER A 225 4.19 9.85 -18.91
C SER A 225 4.86 11.22 -18.67
N PRO A 226 4.87 12.13 -19.66
CA PRO A 226 5.37 13.50 -19.47
C PRO A 226 4.67 14.22 -18.32
N GLY A 227 5.43 15.00 -17.55
CA GLY A 227 4.92 15.79 -16.41
C GLY A 227 4.70 14.99 -15.12
N VAL A 228 4.79 13.65 -15.16
CA VAL A 228 4.74 12.80 -13.96
C VAL A 228 6.14 12.73 -13.33
N GLU A 229 6.21 12.85 -12.01
CA GLU A 229 7.44 12.61 -11.26
C GLU A 229 7.61 11.11 -11.00
N TYR A 230 8.81 10.60 -11.31
CA TYR A 230 9.19 9.21 -11.03
C TYR A 230 10.31 9.17 -9.98
N LEU A 231 10.26 8.14 -9.14
CA LEU A 231 11.30 7.77 -8.19
C LEU A 231 12.01 6.52 -8.72
N GLY A 232 13.32 6.61 -8.88
CA GLY A 232 14.23 5.49 -9.10
C GLY A 232 15.05 5.21 -7.85
N TYR A 233 15.29 3.95 -7.51
CA TYR A 233 16.27 3.59 -6.49
C TYR A 233 16.87 2.21 -6.71
N ALA A 234 18.03 1.98 -6.10
CA ALA A 234 18.63 0.66 -5.96
C ALA A 234 19.47 0.60 -4.68
N TYR A 235 19.69 -0.60 -4.17
CA TYR A 235 20.70 -0.86 -3.15
C TYR A 235 22.06 -1.04 -3.81
N LEU A 236 23.06 -0.30 -3.32
CA LEU A 236 24.41 -0.30 -3.83
C LEU A 236 25.38 -0.80 -2.75
N SER A 237 26.28 -1.71 -3.13
CA SER A 237 27.46 -2.06 -2.33
C SER A 237 28.71 -1.52 -3.02
N PRO A 238 29.25 -0.38 -2.56
CA PRO A 238 30.43 0.21 -3.17
C PRO A 238 31.68 -0.63 -2.85
N PRO A 239 32.66 -0.68 -3.76
CA PRO A 239 33.90 -1.46 -3.58
C PRO A 239 34.80 -0.90 -2.47
N THR A 240 34.70 0.40 -2.18
CA THR A 240 35.40 1.09 -1.09
C THR A 240 34.51 2.20 -0.56
N SER A 241 34.75 2.68 0.67
CA SER A 241 34.01 3.81 1.26
C SER A 241 34.23 5.15 0.55
N VAL A 242 35.28 5.27 -0.27
CA VAL A 242 35.60 6.49 -1.04
C VAL A 242 35.19 6.41 -2.50
N ALA A 243 34.66 5.26 -2.95
CA ALA A 243 34.18 5.11 -4.31
C ALA A 243 32.95 5.99 -4.52
N THR A 244 32.97 6.80 -5.59
CA THR A 244 31.81 7.62 -5.97
C THR A 244 30.84 6.75 -6.77
N THR A 245 29.88 6.15 -6.08
CA THR A 245 28.85 5.31 -6.69
C THR A 245 27.53 6.07 -6.78
N TRP A 246 26.68 5.70 -7.74
CA TRP A 246 25.45 6.44 -8.01
C TRP A 246 24.36 5.58 -8.63
N VAL A 247 23.13 6.09 -8.54
CA VAL A 247 21.97 5.66 -9.34
C VAL A 247 21.53 6.83 -10.23
N GLU A 248 20.99 6.53 -11.40
CA GLU A 248 20.55 7.54 -12.36
C GLU A 248 19.21 7.13 -13.00
N LEU A 249 18.23 8.02 -12.91
CA LEU A 249 16.93 7.87 -13.56
C LEU A 249 16.97 8.56 -14.91
N ARG A 250 16.51 7.88 -15.95
CA ARG A 250 16.56 8.33 -17.34
C ARG A 250 15.19 8.28 -17.98
N PHE A 251 14.92 9.22 -18.87
CA PHE A 251 13.70 9.28 -19.66
C PHE A 251 14.02 9.21 -21.15
N TYR A 252 13.19 8.50 -21.89
CA TYR A 252 13.38 8.22 -23.32
C TYR A 252 12.10 8.51 -24.10
N ASP A 253 12.24 8.86 -25.37
CA ASP A 253 11.12 9.00 -26.30
C ASP A 253 10.68 7.63 -26.87
N GLY A 254 9.67 7.64 -27.76
CA GLY A 254 9.15 6.44 -28.42
C GLY A 254 10.14 5.75 -29.38
N ALA A 255 11.26 6.40 -29.72
CA ALA A 255 12.34 5.83 -30.52
C ALA A 255 13.52 5.36 -29.64
N PHE A 256 13.35 5.34 -28.31
CA PHE A 256 14.37 5.02 -27.31
C PHE A 256 15.57 5.98 -27.31
N ALA A 257 15.41 7.22 -27.81
CA ALA A 257 16.41 8.26 -27.63
C ALA A 257 16.29 8.85 -26.22
N GLN A 258 17.41 8.97 -25.50
CA GLN A 258 17.43 9.54 -24.15
C GLN A 258 17.15 11.05 -24.22
N LEU A 259 16.11 11.49 -23.52
CA LEU A 259 15.70 12.89 -23.42
C LEU A 259 16.34 13.61 -22.23
N ALA A 260 16.40 12.93 -21.08
CA ALA A 260 16.94 13.48 -19.85
C ALA A 260 17.50 12.36 -18.95
N ALA A 261 18.43 12.74 -18.07
CA ALA A 261 18.97 11.88 -17.03
C ALA A 261 19.23 12.71 -15.77
N THR A 262 18.86 12.16 -14.62
CA THR A 262 19.13 12.75 -13.30
C THR A 262 19.87 11.72 -12.48
N GLN A 263 21.04 12.10 -11.96
CA GLN A 263 21.92 11.23 -11.19
C GLN A 263 21.92 11.60 -9.71
N SER A 264 21.99 10.61 -8.83
CA SER A 264 22.09 10.75 -7.39
C SER A 264 23.26 9.92 -6.85
N VAL A 265 24.21 10.61 -6.21
CA VAL A 265 25.44 10.00 -5.68
C VAL A 265 25.21 9.45 -4.28
N LEU A 266 25.68 8.23 -4.02
CA LEU A 266 25.70 7.60 -2.71
C LEU A 266 26.88 8.12 -1.88
N ALA A 267 26.58 8.70 -0.72
CA ALA A 267 27.59 9.07 0.28
C ALA A 267 27.77 7.92 1.28
N ALA A 268 28.34 6.80 0.83
CA ALA A 268 28.42 5.58 1.62
C ALA A 268 29.33 5.74 2.86
N PRO A 269 28.91 5.25 4.05
CA PRO A 269 29.78 5.21 5.23
C PRO A 269 30.80 4.05 5.18
N GLY A 270 30.66 3.12 4.23
CA GLY A 270 31.44 1.88 4.17
C GLY A 270 31.20 1.10 2.87
N THR A 271 31.52 -0.19 2.88
CA THR A 271 31.29 -1.14 1.77
C THR A 271 30.04 -2.01 1.97
N GLY A 272 29.19 -1.64 2.93
CA GLY A 272 27.90 -2.30 3.16
C GLY A 272 26.93 -2.09 2.00
N VAL A 273 25.67 -2.43 2.22
CA VAL A 273 24.63 -2.33 1.20
C VAL A 273 23.71 -1.17 1.57
N TYR A 274 23.67 -0.13 0.75
CA TYR A 274 22.97 1.12 1.06
C TYR A 274 22.02 1.50 -0.07
N ARG A 275 20.79 1.88 0.28
CA ARG A 275 19.80 2.33 -0.72
C ARG A 275 20.10 3.75 -1.15
N GLN A 276 20.28 3.97 -2.45
CA GLN A 276 20.37 5.30 -3.04
C GLN A 276 19.13 5.57 -3.90
N ARG A 277 18.56 6.76 -3.75
CA ARG A 277 17.34 7.19 -4.43
C ARG A 277 17.60 8.38 -5.34
N VAL A 278 16.79 8.48 -6.39
CA VAL A 278 16.76 9.59 -7.33
C VAL A 278 15.33 9.83 -7.81
N SER A 279 14.86 11.07 -7.88
CA SER A 279 13.58 11.42 -8.50
C SER A 279 13.77 12.52 -9.54
N ALA A 280 12.88 12.50 -10.54
CA ALA A 280 12.82 13.51 -11.57
C ALA A 280 11.44 13.55 -12.22
N VAL A 281 11.05 14.73 -12.70
CA VAL A 281 9.84 14.92 -13.51
C VAL A 281 10.17 14.54 -14.95
N ALA A 282 9.36 13.65 -15.54
CA ALA A 282 9.50 13.23 -16.92
C ALA A 282 9.33 14.44 -17.87
N PRO A 283 10.31 14.75 -18.74
CA PRO A 283 10.20 15.87 -19.67
C PRO A 283 9.13 15.61 -20.76
N ALA A 284 8.79 16.66 -21.49
CA ALA A 284 7.94 16.56 -22.68
C ALA A 284 8.51 15.55 -23.68
N GLY A 285 7.64 14.71 -24.27
CA GLY A 285 8.02 13.67 -25.23
C GLY A 285 8.46 12.34 -24.61
N THR A 286 8.52 12.24 -23.27
CA THR A 286 8.79 10.96 -22.59
C THR A 286 7.74 9.91 -22.94
N VAL A 287 8.21 8.69 -23.22
CA VAL A 287 7.39 7.48 -23.40
C VAL A 287 7.89 6.37 -22.47
N TYR A 288 9.18 6.33 -22.17
CA TYR A 288 9.78 5.30 -21.32
C TYR A 288 10.70 5.87 -20.25
N ALA A 289 10.85 5.14 -19.14
CA ALA A 289 11.86 5.38 -18.12
C ALA A 289 12.86 4.23 -18.06
N GLY A 290 14.07 4.49 -17.55
CA GLY A 290 15.08 3.47 -17.27
C GLY A 290 15.94 3.86 -16.08
N LEU A 291 16.57 2.86 -15.45
CA LEU A 291 17.44 3.06 -14.29
C LEU A 291 18.86 2.61 -14.63
N ALA A 292 19.85 3.39 -14.19
CA ALA A 292 21.25 3.05 -14.30
C ALA A 292 21.94 3.13 -12.94
N ALA A 293 23.04 2.40 -12.80
CA ALA A 293 23.92 2.47 -11.65
C ALA A 293 25.37 2.44 -12.11
N GLY A 294 26.25 3.11 -11.36
CA GLY A 294 27.63 3.22 -11.81
C GLY A 294 28.63 3.70 -10.76
N ILE A 295 29.88 3.77 -11.22
CA ILE A 295 31.05 4.24 -10.52
C ILE A 295 31.71 5.35 -11.34
N THR A 296 32.02 6.46 -10.69
CA THR A 296 32.88 7.52 -11.26
C THR A 296 34.33 7.26 -10.85
N SER A 297 35.26 7.36 -11.81
CA SER A 297 36.69 7.17 -11.58
C SER A 297 37.06 5.82 -10.93
N GLY A 298 36.42 4.74 -11.36
CA GLY A 298 36.70 3.39 -10.90
C GLY A 298 38.08 2.89 -11.33
N SER A 299 38.72 2.09 -10.48
CA SER A 299 39.90 1.32 -10.85
C SER A 299 39.49 -0.04 -11.44
N ALA A 300 40.29 -0.57 -12.35
CA ALA A 300 40.06 -1.91 -12.91
C ALA A 300 39.88 -2.96 -11.79
N ALA A 301 38.99 -3.93 -12.02
CA ALA A 301 38.59 -4.98 -11.09
C ALA A 301 37.79 -4.52 -9.85
N GLN A 302 37.50 -3.23 -9.68
CA GLN A 302 36.53 -2.82 -8.65
C GLN A 302 35.14 -3.36 -9.00
N VAL A 303 34.41 -3.81 -7.98
CA VAL A 303 33.07 -4.39 -8.12
C VAL A 303 32.07 -3.53 -7.36
N LEU A 304 31.14 -2.90 -8.09
CA LEU A 304 29.91 -2.35 -7.52
C LEU A 304 28.85 -3.43 -7.55
N ARG A 305 28.19 -3.70 -6.42
CA ARG A 305 27.01 -4.57 -6.41
C ARG A 305 25.74 -3.75 -6.40
N VAL A 306 24.74 -4.21 -7.16
CA VAL A 306 23.43 -3.57 -7.29
C VAL A 306 22.34 -4.61 -7.01
N ASP A 307 21.31 -4.23 -6.26
CA ASP A 307 20.16 -5.07 -5.92
C ASP A 307 18.90 -4.20 -5.72
N ASN A 308 17.71 -4.81 -5.74
CA ASN A 308 16.40 -4.21 -5.53
C ASN A 308 16.24 -2.87 -6.27
N ALA A 309 16.22 -2.98 -7.59
CA ALA A 309 16.05 -1.87 -8.49
C ALA A 309 14.57 -1.54 -8.73
N VAL A 310 14.23 -0.27 -8.54
CA VAL A 310 12.85 0.21 -8.61
C VAL A 310 12.75 1.46 -9.47
N ILE A 311 11.72 1.49 -10.31
CA ILE A 311 11.17 2.71 -10.91
C ILE A 311 9.69 2.72 -10.57
N MET A 312 9.21 3.78 -9.94
CA MET A 312 7.79 3.95 -9.63
C MET A 312 7.39 5.41 -9.76
N VAL A 313 6.09 5.69 -9.80
CA VAL A 313 5.61 7.07 -9.62
C VAL A 313 6.09 7.56 -8.25
N ALA A 314 6.70 8.75 -8.21
CA ALA A 314 7.27 9.27 -6.98
C ALA A 314 6.17 9.44 -5.93
N PRO A 315 6.31 8.84 -4.73
CA PRO A 315 5.33 9.01 -3.69
C PRO A 315 5.31 10.47 -3.25
N LYS A 316 4.11 11.00 -3.00
CA LYS A 316 3.98 12.31 -2.37
C LYS A 316 4.23 12.14 -0.88
N ILE A 317 5.16 12.92 -0.34
CA ILE A 317 5.45 12.95 1.11
C ILE A 317 4.18 13.26 1.94
N ARG A 318 3.29 14.05 1.35
CA ARG A 318 1.93 14.29 1.83
C ARG A 318 0.98 14.32 0.65
N GLU A 319 -0.19 13.69 0.83
CA GLU A 319 -1.22 13.65 -0.19
C GLU A 319 -1.61 15.06 -0.64
N GLY A 320 -1.76 15.27 -1.96
CA GLY A 320 -2.01 16.59 -2.55
C GLY A 320 -0.81 17.55 -2.56
N SER A 321 0.38 17.14 -2.10
CA SER A 321 1.57 18.01 -2.09
C SER A 321 2.03 18.35 -3.51
N VAL A 322 2.21 19.65 -3.75
CA VAL A 322 2.77 20.19 -4.99
C VAL A 322 4.31 20.21 -5.00
N VAL A 323 4.94 19.92 -3.85
CA VAL A 323 6.42 19.82 -3.72
C VAL A 323 6.91 18.50 -4.31
N PRO A 324 7.86 18.52 -5.27
CA PRO A 324 8.49 17.32 -5.81
C PRO A 324 9.25 16.51 -4.74
N TYR A 325 9.44 15.21 -4.98
CA TYR A 325 10.14 14.32 -4.05
C TYR A 325 11.58 14.82 -3.77
N ALA A 326 12.30 15.28 -4.79
CA ALA A 326 13.66 15.80 -4.64
C ALA A 326 13.79 17.03 -3.71
N ASP A 327 12.76 17.88 -3.68
CA ASP A 327 12.67 19.09 -2.86
C ASP A 327 12.12 18.82 -1.45
N SER A 328 11.57 17.63 -1.22
CA SER A 328 10.88 17.26 0.01
C SER A 328 11.69 16.32 0.92
N SER A 329 12.34 15.31 0.36
CA SER A 329 13.08 14.26 1.10
C SER A 329 14.60 14.47 1.12
N PHE A 330 15.13 15.30 0.21
CA PHE A 330 16.56 15.61 0.09
C PHE A 330 17.48 14.40 -0.17
N GLU A 331 16.92 13.28 -0.64
CA GLU A 331 17.66 12.03 -0.85
C GLU A 331 18.76 12.15 -1.91
N GLN A 332 18.61 13.07 -2.86
CA GLN A 332 19.56 13.29 -3.97
C GLN A 332 20.32 14.61 -3.90
N GLY A 333 20.00 15.48 -2.96
CA GLY A 333 20.61 16.81 -2.85
C GLY A 333 19.73 17.77 -2.05
N VAL A 334 19.91 19.07 -2.28
CA VAL A 334 19.07 20.12 -1.66
C VAL A 334 17.92 20.57 -2.56
N GLY A 335 17.60 19.81 -3.62
CA GLY A 335 16.56 20.18 -4.59
C GLY A 335 16.79 21.56 -5.21
N GLY A 336 15.70 22.30 -5.43
CA GLY A 336 15.69 23.69 -5.85
C GLY A 336 15.82 24.71 -4.71
N TRP A 337 16.23 24.28 -3.51
CA TRP A 337 16.38 25.19 -2.37
C TRP A 337 17.63 26.07 -2.50
N THR A 338 17.46 27.35 -2.19
CA THR A 338 18.50 28.37 -2.31
C THR A 338 18.51 29.30 -1.09
N VAL A 339 19.67 29.93 -0.86
CA VAL A 339 19.82 31.00 0.14
C VAL A 339 19.51 32.32 -0.56
N ALA A 340 18.30 32.84 -0.34
CA ALA A 340 17.84 34.09 -0.94
C ALA A 340 18.58 35.31 -0.36
N SER A 341 19.00 35.25 0.91
CA SER A 341 19.86 36.25 1.55
C SER A 341 20.51 35.71 2.82
N GLY A 342 21.59 36.36 3.27
CA GLY A 342 22.34 35.98 4.47
C GLY A 342 23.53 35.08 4.19
N VAL A 343 23.99 34.36 5.21
CA VAL A 343 25.27 33.61 5.22
C VAL A 343 25.09 32.13 5.49
N ALA A 344 23.86 31.65 5.58
CA ALA A 344 23.58 30.23 5.70
C ALA A 344 24.12 29.46 4.49
N THR A 345 24.41 28.19 4.69
CA THR A 345 24.81 27.24 3.66
C THR A 345 23.88 26.03 3.69
N LEU A 346 23.59 25.49 2.51
CA LEU A 346 22.74 24.32 2.32
C LEU A 346 23.60 23.15 1.86
N ALA A 347 23.42 21.99 2.48
CA ALA A 347 24.05 20.76 2.03
C ALA A 347 23.16 19.56 2.36
N ARG A 348 23.18 18.52 1.55
CA ARG A 348 22.62 17.22 1.95
C ARG A 348 23.47 16.65 3.09
N VAL A 349 22.85 16.07 4.11
CA VAL A 349 23.56 15.37 5.18
C VAL A 349 24.34 14.20 4.61
N THR A 350 25.55 13.98 5.09
CA THR A 350 26.40 12.83 4.72
C THR A 350 27.21 12.39 5.93
N PRO A 351 27.58 11.10 6.05
CA PRO A 351 27.25 9.99 5.15
C PRO A 351 25.79 9.49 5.28
N TRP A 352 25.41 8.52 4.42
CA TRP A 352 24.11 7.84 4.42
C TRP A 352 23.72 7.34 5.81
N GLY A 353 22.47 7.56 6.20
CA GLY A 353 21.91 7.08 7.47
C GLY A 353 22.36 7.85 8.71
N THR A 354 23.04 9.00 8.54
CA THR A 354 23.46 9.85 9.68
C THR A 354 22.27 10.55 10.35
N ASP A 355 21.35 11.08 9.56
CA ASP A 355 20.14 11.77 10.03
C ASP A 355 19.12 11.85 8.90
N GLY A 356 17.84 11.76 9.23
CA GLY A 356 16.72 11.79 8.30
C GLY A 356 15.41 11.52 9.04
N LEU A 357 14.32 12.09 8.52
CA LEU A 357 12.94 11.85 8.94
C LEU A 357 12.20 11.04 7.88
N ASP A 358 12.40 11.35 6.60
CA ASP A 358 12.10 10.47 5.47
C ASP A 358 13.42 9.88 4.93
N GLY A 359 13.39 8.63 4.48
CA GLY A 359 14.55 8.05 3.81
C GLY A 359 15.81 7.90 4.67
N SER A 360 16.95 8.35 4.15
CA SER A 360 18.30 8.12 4.68
C SER A 360 19.18 9.38 4.71
N TYR A 361 18.70 10.46 4.12
CA TYR A 361 19.31 11.78 4.13
C TYR A 361 18.30 12.84 4.55
N CYS A 362 18.79 14.04 4.81
CA CYS A 362 17.99 15.24 4.96
C CYS A 362 18.83 16.44 4.52
N MET A 363 18.24 17.64 4.47
CA MET A 363 19.00 18.87 4.25
C MET A 363 19.58 19.39 5.56
N SER A 364 20.84 19.84 5.51
CA SER A 364 21.51 20.61 6.53
C SER A 364 21.53 22.09 6.15
N VAL A 365 21.09 22.92 7.08
CA VAL A 365 21.26 24.37 7.06
C VAL A 365 22.30 24.73 8.11
N SER A 366 23.43 25.31 7.71
CA SER A 366 24.49 25.69 8.64
C SER A 366 24.76 27.20 8.56
N SER A 367 24.95 27.85 9.70
CA SER A 367 25.37 29.26 9.76
C SER A 367 26.66 29.40 10.56
N ALA A 368 27.67 30.05 9.96
CA ALA A 368 28.93 30.36 10.64
C ALA A 368 28.79 31.50 11.67
N THR A 369 27.75 32.34 11.54
CA THR A 369 27.52 33.52 12.38
C THR A 369 26.12 33.50 12.99
N ALA A 370 25.95 34.19 14.12
CA ALA A 370 24.66 34.38 14.79
C ALA A 370 23.82 35.48 14.08
N THR A 371 23.49 35.25 12.81
CA THR A 371 22.79 36.20 11.94
C THR A 371 21.61 35.55 11.25
N THR A 372 20.73 36.38 10.70
CA THR A 372 19.56 35.95 9.93
C THR A 372 19.94 35.58 8.49
N SER A 373 19.34 34.51 7.96
CA SER A 373 19.36 34.14 6.55
C SER A 373 17.95 33.79 6.08
N VAL A 374 17.67 34.00 4.81
CA VAL A 374 16.40 33.61 4.18
C VAL A 374 16.67 32.47 3.21
N ILE A 375 15.95 31.37 3.39
CA ILE A 375 16.07 30.16 2.58
C ILE A 375 14.75 29.94 1.87
N ARG A 376 14.79 29.62 0.57
CA ARG A 376 13.61 29.52 -0.27
C ARG A 376 13.70 28.32 -1.19
N SER A 377 12.59 27.59 -1.30
CA SER A 377 12.40 26.52 -2.28
C SER A 377 12.25 27.06 -3.71
N ALA A 378 12.15 26.14 -4.68
CA ALA A 378 11.61 26.46 -5.99
C ALA A 378 10.15 26.95 -5.89
N LYS A 379 9.62 27.44 -7.01
CA LYS A 379 8.21 27.80 -7.12
C LYS A 379 7.43 26.59 -7.64
N PHE A 380 6.33 26.28 -6.97
CA PHE A 380 5.48 25.15 -7.30
C PHE A 380 4.11 25.64 -7.79
N PRO A 381 3.54 25.05 -8.85
CA PRO A 381 2.20 25.39 -9.31
C PRO A 381 1.15 25.03 -8.25
N ILE A 382 0.08 25.82 -8.15
CA ILE A 382 -1.04 25.60 -7.22
C ILE A 382 -2.40 25.62 -7.95
N SER A 383 -3.45 25.07 -7.32
CA SER A 383 -4.80 24.88 -7.88
C SER A 383 -5.53 26.19 -8.22
N GLY A 384 -5.35 27.25 -7.44
CA GLY A 384 -5.96 28.54 -7.77
C GLY A 384 -5.84 29.60 -6.67
N ALA A 385 -6.27 30.81 -7.01
CA ALA A 385 -6.39 31.91 -6.06
C ALA A 385 -7.61 31.73 -5.15
N GLY A 386 -7.49 32.09 -3.88
CA GLY A 386 -8.57 31.99 -2.88
C GLY A 386 -8.52 30.70 -2.06
N ASP A 387 -7.79 29.69 -2.51
CA ASP A 387 -7.66 28.41 -1.81
C ASP A 387 -6.71 28.54 -0.61
N ALA A 388 -7.00 27.81 0.46
CA ALA A 388 -6.12 27.71 1.61
C ALA A 388 -5.05 26.66 1.33
N PHE A 389 -3.81 26.93 1.74
CA PHE A 389 -2.71 25.98 1.68
C PHE A 389 -2.03 25.86 3.03
N THR A 390 -1.51 24.67 3.29
CA THR A 390 -0.63 24.38 4.41
C THR A 390 0.74 24.01 3.87
N ALA A 391 1.78 24.61 4.43
CA ALA A 391 3.15 24.11 4.29
C ALA A 391 3.58 23.45 5.60
N GLU A 392 4.18 22.26 5.53
CA GLU A 392 4.71 21.52 6.67
C GLU A 392 6.12 21.01 6.37
N TYR A 393 6.96 20.97 7.39
CA TYR A 393 8.33 20.48 7.31
C TYR A 393 8.79 19.92 8.65
N GLY A 394 9.55 18.84 8.59
CA GLY A 394 10.31 18.31 9.71
C GLY A 394 11.55 19.16 9.94
N MET A 395 11.77 19.61 11.17
CA MET A 395 12.96 20.35 11.56
C MET A 395 13.57 19.81 12.85
N LYS A 396 14.90 19.77 12.91
CA LYS A 396 15.67 19.34 14.10
C LYS A 396 16.88 20.25 14.30
N VAL A 397 17.01 20.84 15.49
CA VAL A 397 18.22 21.59 15.86
C VAL A 397 19.33 20.60 16.21
N GLN A 398 20.39 20.55 15.39
CA GLN A 398 21.52 19.65 15.60
C GLN A 398 22.63 20.31 16.44
N ALA A 399 22.84 21.62 16.28
CA ALA A 399 23.81 22.40 17.04
C ALA A 399 23.40 23.86 17.16
N GLY A 400 23.82 24.51 18.25
CA GLY A 400 23.48 25.91 18.54
C GLY A 400 21.99 26.11 18.80
N GLY A 401 21.44 27.20 18.28
CA GLY A 401 20.01 27.50 18.34
C GLY A 401 19.54 28.31 17.14
N TRP A 402 18.24 28.27 16.90
CA TRP A 402 17.58 28.90 15.76
C TRP A 402 16.24 29.49 16.15
N ASN A 403 15.97 30.71 15.69
CA ASN A 403 14.63 31.24 15.57
C ASN A 403 14.17 31.13 14.11
N LEU A 404 12.91 30.79 13.90
CA LEU A 404 12.30 30.53 12.60
C LEU A 404 11.02 31.36 12.44
N THR A 405 10.95 32.08 11.33
CA THR A 405 9.70 32.54 10.72
C THR A 405 9.38 31.63 9.55
N ARG A 406 8.15 31.12 9.55
CA ARG A 406 7.64 30.17 8.58
C ARG A 406 6.77 30.90 7.57
N THR A 407 7.02 30.71 6.28
CA THR A 407 6.38 31.54 5.25
C THR A 407 5.98 30.73 4.02
N ILE A 408 4.79 31.00 3.49
CA ILE A 408 4.39 30.70 2.11
C ILE A 408 4.46 32.02 1.34
N ARG A 409 5.22 32.06 0.25
CA ARG A 409 5.33 33.21 -0.65
C ARG A 409 4.59 32.93 -1.94
N TRP A 410 3.79 33.89 -2.40
CA TRP A 410 2.85 33.72 -3.50
C TRP A 410 3.34 34.43 -4.76
N TYR A 411 3.12 33.82 -5.92
CA TYR A 411 3.47 34.40 -7.22
C TYR A 411 2.34 34.23 -8.24
N ASP A 412 2.26 35.18 -9.17
CA ASP A 412 1.43 35.04 -10.37
C ASP A 412 2.15 34.23 -11.47
N ALA A 413 1.46 34.05 -12.61
CA ALA A 413 2.01 33.31 -13.75
C ALA A 413 3.19 34.02 -14.42
N ALA A 414 3.32 35.35 -14.22
CA ALA A 414 4.42 36.17 -14.70
C ALA A 414 5.59 36.24 -13.70
N ASN A 415 5.58 35.41 -12.64
CA ASN A 415 6.58 35.37 -11.57
C ASN A 415 6.66 36.62 -10.68
N VAL A 416 5.64 37.48 -10.70
CA VAL A 416 5.54 38.64 -9.81
C VAL A 416 5.20 38.17 -8.40
N ASP A 417 5.89 38.73 -7.40
CA ASP A 417 5.62 38.47 -5.98
C ASP A 417 4.31 39.15 -5.55
N LEU A 418 3.37 38.34 -5.04
CA LEU A 418 2.06 38.78 -4.57
C LEU A 418 1.99 38.92 -3.04
N GLY A 419 3.10 38.68 -2.34
CA GLY A 419 3.21 38.76 -0.89
C GLY A 419 3.35 37.39 -0.22
N THR A 420 3.15 37.37 1.09
CA THR A 420 3.45 36.21 1.93
C THR A 420 2.40 35.93 2.99
N SER A 421 2.20 34.66 3.33
CA SER A 421 1.52 34.22 4.55
C SER A 421 2.57 33.69 5.53
N SER A 422 2.74 34.33 6.69
CA SER A 422 3.85 34.04 7.61
C SER A 422 3.40 33.89 9.07
N THR A 423 4.11 33.08 9.84
CA THR A 423 3.96 33.02 11.31
C THR A 423 4.84 34.08 11.99
N ALA A 424 4.58 34.37 13.27
CA ALA A 424 5.57 35.07 14.09
C ALA A 424 6.87 34.24 14.21
N SER A 425 8.00 34.93 14.39
CA SER A 425 9.29 34.28 14.68
C SER A 425 9.24 33.59 16.03
N ALA A 426 9.66 32.33 16.10
CA ALA A 426 9.75 31.57 17.34
C ALA A 426 11.00 30.67 17.34
N ALA A 427 11.46 30.27 18.53
CA ALA A 427 12.55 29.30 18.63
C ALA A 427 12.12 27.96 18.01
N VAL A 428 13.02 27.33 17.25
CA VAL A 428 12.81 25.97 16.74
C VAL A 428 12.88 25.00 17.93
N PRO A 429 11.88 24.15 18.15
CA PRO A 429 11.90 23.20 19.26
C PRO A 429 13.08 22.22 19.21
N SER A 430 13.53 21.79 20.39
CA SER A 430 14.69 20.91 20.59
C SER A 430 14.55 20.17 21.94
N PRO A 431 15.05 18.93 22.09
CA PRO A 431 15.69 18.08 21.08
C PRO A 431 14.67 17.39 20.15
N ASN A 432 15.15 16.61 19.18
CA ASN A 432 14.40 15.78 18.23
C ASN A 432 13.80 16.50 17.00
N TRP A 433 13.18 15.71 16.12
CA TRP A 433 12.44 16.17 14.96
C TRP A 433 11.05 16.70 15.35
N TRP A 434 10.69 17.83 14.79
CA TRP A 434 9.39 18.47 14.97
C TRP A 434 8.77 18.78 13.63
N LEU A 435 7.49 18.41 13.45
CA LEU A 435 6.70 18.85 12.31
C LEU A 435 6.17 20.26 12.62
N LEU A 436 6.61 21.22 11.83
CA LEU A 436 6.22 22.61 11.95
C LEU A 436 5.44 23.01 10.70
N SER A 437 4.36 23.75 10.89
CA SER A 437 3.50 24.16 9.78
C SER A 437 3.20 25.66 9.76
N VAL A 438 2.75 26.13 8.60
CA VAL A 438 2.16 27.46 8.37
C VAL A 438 1.00 27.31 7.39
N ASN A 439 -0.07 28.04 7.64
CA ASN A 439 -1.22 28.10 6.75
C ASN A 439 -1.27 29.47 6.06
N GLY A 440 -1.73 29.51 4.83
CA GLY A 440 -1.92 30.74 4.08
C GLY A 440 -3.01 30.59 3.03
N THR A 441 -3.75 31.66 2.78
CA THR A 441 -4.71 31.70 1.66
C THR A 441 -4.02 32.32 0.45
N ALA A 442 -4.10 31.64 -0.68
CA ALA A 442 -3.55 32.11 -1.94
C ALA A 442 -4.23 33.45 -2.32
N PRO A 443 -3.48 34.56 -2.49
CA PRO A 443 -4.05 35.84 -2.88
C PRO A 443 -4.60 35.80 -4.31
N ALA A 444 -5.40 36.81 -4.67
CA ALA A 444 -5.93 36.95 -6.03
C ALA A 444 -4.80 36.84 -7.08
N ASN A 445 -5.04 36.07 -8.15
CA ASN A 445 -4.10 35.80 -9.24
C ASN A 445 -2.88 34.93 -8.89
N ALA A 446 -2.79 34.36 -7.68
CA ALA A 446 -1.74 33.41 -7.38
C ALA A 446 -1.90 32.14 -8.22
N THR A 447 -0.81 31.73 -8.86
CA THR A 447 -0.72 30.48 -9.65
C THR A 447 0.45 29.61 -9.21
N GLN A 448 1.35 30.17 -8.40
CA GLN A 448 2.51 29.48 -7.86
C GLN A 448 2.77 29.90 -6.42
N ALA A 449 3.44 29.04 -5.67
CA ALA A 449 3.87 29.31 -4.31
C ALA A 449 5.28 28.77 -4.07
N ALA A 450 6.03 29.41 -3.17
CA ALA A 450 7.30 28.91 -2.66
C ALA A 450 7.25 28.86 -1.13
N ILE A 451 7.84 27.82 -0.56
CA ILE A 451 8.11 27.75 0.88
C ILE A 451 9.36 28.58 1.16
N GLU A 452 9.27 29.46 2.15
CA GLU A 452 10.34 30.34 2.60
C GLU A 452 10.50 30.25 4.12
N TRP A 453 11.75 30.27 4.56
CA TRP A 453 12.11 30.33 5.98
C TRP A 453 13.03 31.52 6.21
N THR A 454 12.67 32.37 7.18
CA THR A 454 13.63 33.33 7.75
C THR A 454 14.20 32.72 9.01
N LEU A 455 15.47 32.35 8.96
CA LEU A 455 16.18 31.61 10.00
C LEU A 455 17.22 32.51 10.65
N THR A 456 17.12 32.72 11.96
CA THR A 456 18.09 33.48 12.75
C THR A 456 18.87 32.53 13.65
N ALA A 457 20.14 32.30 13.33
CA ALA A 457 21.04 31.56 14.20
C ALA A 457 21.30 32.36 15.48
N THR A 458 21.16 31.73 16.64
CA THR A 458 21.40 32.38 17.94
C THR A 458 22.85 32.22 18.42
N ALA A 459 23.65 31.44 17.70
CA ALA A 459 25.06 31.20 17.97
C ALA A 459 25.85 31.05 16.66
N THR A 460 27.18 31.13 16.73
CA THR A 460 28.06 30.72 15.65
C THR A 460 28.03 29.19 15.51
N SER A 461 28.26 28.69 14.30
CA SER A 461 28.23 27.24 13.99
C SER A 461 26.90 26.55 14.33
N SER A 462 25.77 27.28 14.26
CA SER A 462 24.44 26.69 14.40
C SER A 462 24.13 25.79 13.20
N VAL A 463 23.51 24.64 13.46
CA VAL A 463 23.12 23.64 12.43
C VAL A 463 21.68 23.21 12.66
N LEU A 464 20.87 23.32 11.60
CA LEU A 464 19.49 22.85 11.55
C LEU A 464 19.39 21.75 10.49
N ARG A 465 18.62 20.69 10.78
CA ARG A 465 18.22 19.68 9.80
C ARG A 465 16.80 19.93 9.35
N VAL A 466 16.53 19.72 8.08
CA VAL A 466 15.21 19.88 7.47
C VAL A 466 14.91 18.70 6.58
N ASP A 467 13.69 18.17 6.67
CA ASP A 467 13.22 17.01 5.92
C ASP A 467 11.68 16.98 5.82
N LYS A 468 11.13 16.06 5.04
CA LYS A 468 9.68 15.82 4.88
C LYS A 468 8.90 17.09 4.54
N VAL A 469 9.40 17.88 3.59
CA VAL A 469 8.79 19.17 3.24
C VAL A 469 7.60 19.00 2.30
N SER A 470 6.48 19.64 2.60
CA SER A 470 5.27 19.56 1.78
C SER A 470 4.51 20.89 1.76
N LEU A 471 3.76 21.10 0.67
CA LEU A 471 2.84 22.22 0.47
C LEU A 471 1.63 21.67 -0.29
N TRP A 472 0.44 21.74 0.30
CA TRP A 472 -0.78 21.20 -0.28
C TRP A 472 -1.96 22.10 0.05
N GLU A 473 -3.03 21.96 -0.72
CA GLU A 473 -4.28 22.66 -0.48
C GLU A 473 -4.94 22.14 0.81
N THR A 474 -5.27 23.06 1.72
CA THR A 474 -5.96 22.76 2.98
C THR A 474 -7.43 22.47 2.70
N LEU A 475 -7.74 21.19 2.51
CA LEU A 475 -9.12 20.70 2.42
C LEU A 475 -9.72 20.43 3.81
N PRO A 476 -11.05 20.44 3.97
CA PRO A 476 -11.67 20.02 5.23
C PRO A 476 -11.27 18.58 5.60
N GLN A 477 -10.86 18.39 6.86
CA GLN A 477 -10.41 17.08 7.36
C GLN A 477 -11.50 16.00 7.33
N ALA A 478 -12.77 16.41 7.28
CA ALA A 478 -13.91 15.54 7.12
C ALA A 478 -14.94 16.22 6.21
N THR A 479 -15.27 15.58 5.09
CA THR A 479 -16.33 16.01 4.17
C THR A 479 -17.40 14.94 4.07
N VAL A 480 -18.62 15.37 3.78
CA VAL A 480 -19.76 14.47 3.58
C VAL A 480 -20.61 14.98 2.44
N VAL A 481 -21.04 14.07 1.56
CA VAL A 481 -21.85 14.36 0.38
C VAL A 481 -22.93 13.28 0.26
N GLY A 482 -24.19 13.68 0.19
CA GLY A 482 -25.30 12.76 -0.08
C GLY A 482 -25.45 12.53 -1.59
N ASN A 483 -25.71 11.29 -1.98
CA ASN A 483 -26.20 10.93 -3.31
C ASN A 483 -27.65 10.45 -3.17
N ASP A 484 -28.58 11.33 -3.52
CA ASP A 484 -30.02 11.07 -3.42
C ASP A 484 -30.51 10.06 -4.48
N THR A 485 -29.82 9.95 -5.61
CA THR A 485 -30.22 9.07 -6.72
C THR A 485 -30.08 7.60 -6.33
N ASP A 486 -28.97 7.27 -5.67
CA ASP A 486 -28.61 5.91 -5.24
C ASP A 486 -28.79 5.70 -3.72
N ALA A 487 -29.29 6.72 -3.02
CA ALA A 487 -29.53 6.75 -1.58
C ALA A 487 -28.32 6.32 -0.73
N TYR A 488 -27.14 6.89 -0.95
CA TYR A 488 -25.97 6.66 -0.10
C TYR A 488 -25.25 7.96 0.23
N ILE A 489 -24.44 7.93 1.28
CA ILE A 489 -23.61 9.07 1.66
C ILE A 489 -22.14 8.73 1.43
N THR A 490 -21.43 9.62 0.74
CA THR A 490 -19.96 9.58 0.67
C THR A 490 -19.37 10.37 1.82
N VAL A 491 -18.56 9.72 2.65
CA VAL A 491 -17.76 10.34 3.70
C VAL A 491 -16.31 10.32 3.27
N THR A 492 -15.61 11.44 3.36
CA THR A 492 -14.16 11.46 3.16
C THR A 492 -13.47 12.03 4.37
N LEU A 493 -12.61 11.22 4.98
CA LEU A 493 -11.75 11.60 6.08
C LEU A 493 -10.33 11.79 5.53
N ARG A 494 -9.66 12.87 5.94
CA ARG A 494 -8.31 13.22 5.45
C ARG A 494 -7.35 13.42 6.61
N GLU A 495 -6.06 13.42 6.27
CA GLU A 495 -4.97 13.65 7.21
C GLU A 495 -5.01 12.65 8.39
N LEU A 496 -5.24 11.38 8.06
CA LEU A 496 -5.21 10.26 8.99
C LEU A 496 -3.79 9.71 9.11
N ASP A 497 -3.44 9.22 10.30
CA ASP A 497 -2.15 8.55 10.54
C ASP A 497 -2.26 7.08 10.15
N THR A 498 -1.47 6.64 9.16
CA THR A 498 -1.47 5.26 8.66
C THR A 498 -0.94 4.22 9.67
N THR A 499 -0.34 4.67 10.77
CA THR A 499 0.04 3.78 11.89
C THR A 499 -1.08 3.55 12.89
N SER A 500 -2.18 4.30 12.75
CA SER A 500 -3.35 4.23 13.63
C SER A 500 -4.43 3.31 13.05
N THR A 501 -5.37 2.93 13.92
CA THR A 501 -6.64 2.32 13.54
C THR A 501 -7.76 3.35 13.58
N VAL A 502 -8.85 3.12 12.84
CA VAL A 502 -10.02 4.00 12.79
C VAL A 502 -11.31 3.25 13.11
N THR A 503 -12.20 3.92 13.83
CA THR A 503 -13.61 3.51 14.00
C THR A 503 -14.51 4.63 13.52
N VAL A 504 -15.53 4.30 12.72
CA VAL A 504 -16.43 5.30 12.13
C VAL A 504 -17.88 5.00 12.51
N TRP A 505 -18.57 6.01 13.03
CA TRP A 505 -19.99 5.95 13.38
C TRP A 505 -20.80 6.94 12.55
N ARG A 506 -21.95 6.48 12.09
CA ARG A 506 -23.07 7.33 11.70
C ARG A 506 -23.83 7.73 12.96
N VAL A 507 -24.06 9.03 13.14
CA VAL A 507 -24.70 9.60 14.33
C VAL A 507 -25.99 10.31 13.93
N ARG A 508 -27.09 9.93 14.57
CA ARG A 508 -28.42 10.54 14.37
C ARG A 508 -28.62 11.74 15.31
N PRO A 509 -29.67 12.56 15.11
CA PRO A 509 -29.92 13.75 15.92
C PRO A 509 -30.19 13.44 17.40
N ASP A 510 -30.63 12.21 17.70
CA ASP A 510 -30.82 11.69 19.07
C ASP A 510 -29.50 11.26 19.76
N GLY A 511 -28.38 11.36 19.06
CA GLY A 511 -27.05 10.96 19.54
C GLY A 511 -26.76 9.46 19.44
N SER A 512 -27.69 8.65 18.92
CA SER A 512 -27.45 7.22 18.68
C SER A 512 -26.36 7.03 17.64
N ARG A 513 -25.46 6.07 17.91
CA ARG A 513 -24.28 5.77 17.07
C ARG A 513 -24.41 4.38 16.46
N THR A 514 -24.33 4.30 15.14
CA THR A 514 -24.27 3.02 14.41
C THR A 514 -22.94 2.95 13.69
N LEU A 515 -22.24 1.82 13.78
CA LEU A 515 -20.99 1.62 13.02
C LEU A 515 -21.29 1.64 11.52
N VAL A 516 -20.39 2.27 10.75
CA VAL A 516 -20.49 2.32 9.29
C VAL A 516 -19.85 1.07 8.70
N ARG A 517 -20.43 0.52 7.65
CA ARG A 517 -19.88 -0.61 6.92
C ARG A 517 -18.74 -0.18 6.00
N GLY A 518 -17.70 -0.99 5.96
CA GLY A 518 -16.58 -0.90 5.03
C GLY A 518 -16.36 -2.22 4.29
N GLU A 519 -15.17 -2.36 3.72
CA GLU A 519 -14.83 -3.41 2.75
C GLU A 519 -14.77 -4.83 3.33
N THR A 520 -14.48 -4.96 4.62
CA THR A 520 -14.30 -6.26 5.30
C THR A 520 -15.30 -6.48 6.44
N GLY A 521 -16.35 -5.65 6.51
CA GLY A 521 -17.31 -5.61 7.62
C GLY A 521 -17.47 -4.19 8.16
N LEU A 522 -17.94 -4.06 9.41
CA LEU A 522 -18.05 -2.76 10.08
C LEU A 522 -16.66 -2.13 10.31
N ILE A 523 -16.57 -0.80 10.17
CA ILE A 523 -15.34 -0.04 10.38
C ILE A 523 -15.15 0.17 11.89
N GLU A 524 -14.61 -0.85 12.55
CA GLU A 524 -14.24 -0.84 13.96
C GLU A 524 -12.76 -1.19 14.14
N ASN A 525 -11.97 -0.24 14.65
CA ASN A 525 -10.51 -0.33 14.79
C ASN A 525 -9.83 -0.87 13.50
N LYS A 526 -10.31 -0.45 12.33
CA LYS A 526 -9.74 -0.83 11.03
C LYS A 526 -8.36 -0.18 10.89
N THR A 527 -7.35 -0.96 10.50
CA THR A 527 -6.01 -0.39 10.21
C THR A 527 -6.08 0.51 8.98
N LEU A 528 -5.48 1.69 9.06
CA LEU A 528 -5.46 2.66 7.98
C LEU A 528 -4.34 2.32 6.99
N ALA A 529 -4.71 2.03 5.74
CA ALA A 529 -3.74 1.84 4.66
C ALA A 529 -3.31 3.17 3.99
N SER A 530 -4.10 4.23 4.18
CA SER A 530 -3.89 5.55 3.58
C SER A 530 -4.19 6.67 4.58
N SER A 531 -3.64 7.85 4.33
CA SER A 531 -3.94 9.08 5.08
C SER A 531 -5.29 9.69 4.70
N VAL A 532 -5.95 9.13 3.70
CA VAL A 532 -7.32 9.43 3.29
C VAL A 532 -8.16 8.16 3.43
N LEU A 533 -9.41 8.32 3.83
CA LEU A 533 -10.40 7.24 3.87
C LEU A 533 -11.70 7.74 3.25
N VAL A 534 -12.06 7.17 2.10
CA VAL A 534 -13.35 7.40 1.43
C VAL A 534 -14.29 6.23 1.77
N ILE A 535 -15.51 6.54 2.20
CA ILE A 535 -16.51 5.56 2.62
C ILE A 535 -17.83 5.87 1.93
N GLU A 536 -18.47 4.85 1.36
CA GLU A 536 -19.83 4.93 0.85
C GLU A 536 -20.79 4.22 1.83
N ASP A 537 -21.63 4.99 2.51
CA ASP A 537 -22.62 4.47 3.46
C ASP A 537 -23.99 4.33 2.80
N TYR A 538 -24.27 3.13 2.31
CA TYR A 538 -25.55 2.74 1.71
C TYR A 538 -26.67 2.49 2.74
N GLU A 539 -26.34 2.47 4.04
CA GLU A 539 -27.26 2.16 5.14
C GLU A 539 -27.72 3.43 5.88
N ALA A 540 -27.39 4.61 5.35
CA ALA A 540 -27.84 5.89 5.90
C ALA A 540 -29.36 6.08 5.71
N PRO A 541 -30.10 6.47 6.77
CA PRO A 541 -31.56 6.60 6.72
C PRO A 541 -32.03 7.74 5.81
N LEU A 542 -33.15 7.54 5.13
CA LEU A 542 -33.78 8.56 4.29
C LEU A 542 -34.48 9.63 5.13
N GLY A 543 -34.40 10.90 4.72
CA GLY A 543 -35.07 12.02 5.37
C GLY A 543 -34.62 12.34 6.80
N VAL A 544 -33.62 11.61 7.33
CA VAL A 544 -33.06 11.84 8.67
C VAL A 544 -31.68 12.47 8.52
N SER A 545 -31.50 13.63 9.14
CA SER A 545 -30.20 14.30 9.19
C SER A 545 -29.21 13.47 10.02
N VAL A 546 -28.07 13.13 9.43
CA VAL A 546 -26.99 12.39 10.08
C VAL A 546 -25.67 13.13 9.93
N TYR A 547 -24.76 12.91 10.86
CA TYR A 547 -23.34 13.27 10.70
C TYR A 547 -22.48 12.07 11.04
N TYR A 548 -21.22 12.11 10.63
CA TYR A 548 -20.27 11.04 10.88
C TYR A 548 -19.24 11.49 11.91
N TYR A 549 -18.95 10.59 12.83
CA TYR A 549 -17.92 10.76 13.85
C TYR A 549 -16.91 9.63 13.70
N ALA A 550 -15.64 9.96 13.70
CA ALA A 550 -14.56 8.98 13.62
C ALA A 550 -13.53 9.20 14.71
N GLU A 551 -13.03 8.10 15.26
CA GLU A 551 -11.93 8.08 16.22
C GLU A 551 -10.74 7.34 15.61
N THR A 552 -9.55 7.90 15.79
CA THR A 552 -8.29 7.25 15.44
C THR A 552 -7.55 6.85 16.72
N LYS A 553 -6.96 5.66 16.74
CA LYS A 553 -6.22 5.12 17.89
C LYS A 553 -4.85 4.62 17.47
N ASN A 554 -3.84 4.89 18.28
CA ASN A 554 -2.50 4.31 18.08
C ASN A 554 -2.48 2.80 18.37
N SER A 555 -1.32 2.16 18.15
CA SER A 555 -1.09 0.74 18.42
C SER A 555 -1.34 0.31 19.87
N SER A 556 -1.32 1.24 20.82
CA SER A 556 -1.64 1.01 22.24
C SER A 556 -3.13 1.15 22.56
N GLY A 557 -3.98 1.41 21.56
CA GLY A 557 -5.43 1.59 21.70
C GLY A 557 -5.85 2.96 22.25
N VAL A 558 -4.93 3.92 22.37
CA VAL A 558 -5.21 5.29 22.86
C VAL A 558 -5.72 6.15 21.73
N ILE A 559 -6.81 6.88 21.95
CA ILE A 559 -7.36 7.83 20.97
C ILE A 559 -6.33 8.95 20.72
N THR A 560 -5.90 9.08 19.47
CA THR A 560 -4.94 10.09 19.01
C THR A 560 -5.59 11.24 18.26
N GLY A 561 -6.82 11.06 17.77
CA GLY A 561 -7.55 12.09 17.05
C GLY A 561 -9.01 11.74 16.81
N THR A 562 -9.81 12.77 16.59
CA THR A 562 -11.23 12.65 16.23
C THR A 562 -11.54 13.48 14.99
N ARG A 563 -12.58 13.07 14.26
CA ARG A 563 -13.12 13.76 13.09
C ARG A 563 -14.64 13.78 13.16
N THR A 564 -15.24 14.90 12.78
CA THR A 564 -16.70 15.06 12.72
C THR A 564 -17.05 15.76 11.41
N THR A 565 -17.99 15.21 10.64
CA THR A 565 -18.48 15.85 9.42
C THR A 565 -19.54 16.91 9.72
N ALA A 566 -19.89 17.72 8.72
CA ALA A 566 -21.18 18.41 8.72
C ALA A 566 -22.35 17.40 8.73
N THR A 567 -23.56 17.88 9.00
CA THR A 567 -24.78 17.09 8.84
C THR A 567 -25.19 16.99 7.38
N VAL A 568 -25.73 15.85 6.98
CA VAL A 568 -26.29 15.59 5.65
C VAL A 568 -27.61 14.83 5.80
N THR A 569 -28.54 15.04 4.88
CA THR A 569 -29.82 14.35 4.83
C THR A 569 -30.01 13.83 3.41
N LEU A 570 -30.34 12.54 3.25
CA LEU A 570 -30.74 12.00 1.96
C LEU A 570 -32.20 12.34 1.66
N ASP A 571 -32.49 12.77 0.43
CA ASP A 571 -33.85 12.97 -0.02
C ASP A 571 -34.61 11.63 -0.02
N PRO A 572 -35.73 11.50 0.72
CA PRO A 572 -36.55 10.29 0.67
C PRO A 572 -37.20 10.05 -0.69
N GLY A 573 -37.34 11.09 -1.53
CA GLY A 573 -38.04 11.02 -2.81
C GLY A 573 -39.54 10.75 -2.64
N ASP A 574 -40.11 9.98 -3.58
CA ASP A 574 -41.53 9.61 -3.54
C ASP A 574 -41.85 8.72 -2.34
N THR A 575 -42.86 9.11 -1.56
CA THR A 575 -43.35 8.39 -0.38
C THR A 575 -43.92 7.01 -0.66
N GLU A 576 -44.27 6.71 -1.92
CA GLU A 576 -44.72 5.37 -2.34
C GLU A 576 -43.54 4.44 -2.66
N MET A 577 -42.31 4.96 -2.72
CA MET A 577 -41.12 4.17 -3.03
C MET A 577 -40.36 3.80 -1.76
N ALA A 578 -39.79 2.61 -1.73
CA ALA A 578 -38.84 2.18 -0.71
C ALA A 578 -37.60 1.59 -1.39
N TRP A 579 -36.50 1.48 -0.66
CA TRP A 579 -35.32 0.78 -1.14
C TRP A 579 -35.25 -0.64 -0.58
N LEU A 580 -34.93 -1.59 -1.45
CA LEU A 580 -34.37 -2.88 -1.05
C LEU A 580 -32.90 -2.85 -1.41
N LYS A 581 -32.05 -2.98 -0.39
CA LYS A 581 -30.59 -2.90 -0.54
C LYS A 581 -29.94 -4.18 -0.08
N ASP A 582 -28.89 -4.62 -0.79
CA ASP A 582 -27.97 -5.64 -0.29
C ASP A 582 -26.78 -4.92 0.34
N PRO A 583 -26.63 -4.93 1.67
CA PRO A 583 -25.54 -4.22 2.34
C PRO A 583 -24.13 -4.68 1.90
N GLY A 584 -24.00 -5.91 1.39
CA GLY A 584 -22.73 -6.43 0.88
C GLY A 584 -22.50 -6.19 -0.61
N ASN A 585 -23.56 -5.92 -1.38
CA ASN A 585 -23.50 -5.75 -2.83
C ASN A 585 -24.35 -4.55 -3.29
N PRO A 586 -23.88 -3.31 -3.07
CA PRO A 586 -24.66 -2.11 -3.37
C PRO A 586 -25.12 -1.97 -4.82
N GLN A 587 -24.41 -2.57 -5.78
CA GLN A 587 -24.78 -2.66 -7.19
C GLN A 587 -26.14 -3.37 -7.43
N ARG A 588 -26.64 -4.13 -6.46
CA ARG A 588 -27.95 -4.80 -6.50
C ARG A 588 -29.07 -3.95 -5.91
N ASN A 589 -28.76 -2.81 -5.30
CA ASN A 589 -29.74 -1.96 -4.66
C ASN A 589 -30.78 -1.49 -5.67
N LEU A 590 -32.05 -1.55 -5.30
CA LEU A 590 -33.12 -1.10 -6.17
C LEU A 590 -34.26 -0.42 -5.41
N ARG A 591 -34.91 0.53 -6.09
CA ARG A 591 -36.14 1.17 -5.62
C ARG A 591 -37.33 0.32 -6.02
N VAL A 592 -38.20 0.04 -5.06
CA VAL A 592 -39.46 -0.68 -5.24
C VAL A 592 -40.64 0.23 -4.91
N MET A 593 -41.70 0.16 -5.70
CA MET A 593 -42.96 0.82 -5.40
C MET A 593 -43.75 -0.03 -4.39
N VAL A 594 -44.01 0.50 -3.20
CA VAL A 594 -44.69 -0.22 -2.14
C VAL A 594 -46.20 -0.12 -2.35
N ARG A 595 -46.83 -1.26 -2.66
CA ARG A 595 -48.29 -1.39 -2.72
C ARG A 595 -48.88 -1.43 -1.31
N ARG A 596 -48.25 -2.18 -0.42
CA ARG A 596 -48.68 -2.36 0.97
C ARG A 596 -47.48 -2.71 1.84
N ALA A 597 -47.26 -1.91 2.89
CA ALA A 597 -46.26 -2.22 3.92
C ALA A 597 -46.64 -3.49 4.70
N PRO A 598 -45.68 -4.19 5.33
CA PRO A 598 -45.98 -5.39 6.11
C PRO A 598 -46.86 -5.10 7.33
N ASP A 599 -47.87 -5.94 7.53
CA ASP A 599 -48.59 -6.03 8.79
C ASP A 599 -47.74 -6.84 9.79
N TRP A 600 -46.93 -6.15 10.60
CA TRP A 600 -45.94 -6.82 11.45
C TRP A 600 -46.56 -7.64 12.58
N GLY A 601 -46.33 -8.95 12.54
CA GLY A 601 -46.54 -9.88 13.64
C GLY A 601 -45.25 -10.11 14.43
N ARG A 602 -45.38 -10.46 15.71
CA ARG A 602 -44.28 -11.00 16.53
C ARG A 602 -44.63 -12.43 16.91
N PRO A 603 -44.13 -13.45 16.18
CA PRO A 603 -44.42 -14.83 16.49
C PRO A 603 -43.92 -15.16 17.89
N ILE A 604 -44.59 -16.07 18.56
CA ILE A 604 -44.23 -16.54 19.89
C ILE A 604 -44.58 -18.01 19.98
N SER A 605 -43.59 -18.82 20.35
CA SER A 605 -43.83 -20.24 20.63
C SER A 605 -44.63 -20.33 21.94
N GLN A 606 -45.87 -20.81 21.85
CA GLN A 606 -46.75 -20.96 23.01
C GLN A 606 -47.32 -22.37 23.09
N THR A 607 -47.33 -22.91 24.30
CA THR A 607 -47.99 -24.18 24.63
C THR A 607 -49.11 -23.91 25.62
N GLU A 608 -50.34 -24.25 25.25
CA GLU A 608 -51.52 -24.13 26.11
C GLU A 608 -51.73 -25.43 26.93
N PHE A 609 -51.69 -25.31 28.25
CA PHE A 609 -52.05 -26.39 29.17
C PHE A 609 -53.47 -26.18 29.70
N ARG A 610 -54.42 -26.97 29.20
CA ARG A 610 -55.80 -27.03 29.74
C ARG A 610 -55.86 -27.95 30.95
N VAL A 611 -55.62 -27.40 32.13
CA VAL A 611 -55.67 -28.14 33.41
C VAL A 611 -57.14 -28.37 33.81
N ARG A 612 -57.52 -29.65 33.98
CA ARG A 612 -58.87 -30.04 34.43
C ARG A 612 -59.21 -29.36 35.76
N GLY A 613 -60.37 -28.69 35.81
CA GLY A 613 -60.83 -27.95 37.00
C GLY A 613 -60.48 -26.45 37.00
N ARG A 614 -59.68 -25.97 36.05
CA ARG A 614 -59.48 -24.53 35.80
C ARG A 614 -60.39 -24.04 34.67
N ARG A 615 -60.97 -22.85 34.86
CA ARG A 615 -61.71 -22.12 33.82
C ARG A 615 -60.80 -21.55 32.73
N ASN A 616 -59.60 -21.10 33.12
CA ASN A 616 -58.62 -20.49 32.21
C ASN A 616 -57.39 -21.41 32.07
N SER A 617 -56.92 -21.58 30.85
CA SER A 617 -55.71 -22.36 30.54
C SER A 617 -54.45 -21.72 31.11
N VAL A 618 -53.42 -22.53 31.36
CA VAL A 618 -52.07 -22.04 31.67
C VAL A 618 -51.29 -21.98 30.36
N ILE A 619 -50.91 -20.78 29.93
CA ILE A 619 -50.12 -20.58 28.71
C ILE A 619 -48.64 -20.51 29.10
N HIS A 620 -47.82 -21.42 28.57
CA HIS A 620 -46.37 -21.30 28.64
C HIS A 620 -45.88 -20.68 27.35
N SER A 621 -45.33 -19.48 27.43
CA SER A 621 -44.90 -18.70 26.26
C SER A 621 -43.41 -18.43 26.33
N ASP A 622 -42.70 -18.62 25.23
CA ASP A 622 -41.30 -18.23 25.07
C ASP A 622 -41.16 -16.70 24.84
N VAL A 623 -39.96 -16.21 24.56
CA VAL A 623 -39.72 -14.82 24.13
C VAL A 623 -40.31 -14.60 22.73
N ARG A 624 -40.90 -13.43 22.50
CA ARG A 624 -41.39 -13.04 21.16
C ARG A 624 -40.21 -12.98 20.19
N GLY A 625 -40.39 -13.54 18.99
CA GLY A 625 -39.43 -13.43 17.89
C GLY A 625 -39.39 -12.01 17.28
N GLY A 626 -38.50 -11.83 16.31
CA GLY A 626 -38.42 -10.63 15.47
C GLY A 626 -39.70 -10.40 14.67
N LEU A 627 -39.82 -9.22 14.05
CA LEU A 627 -41.00 -8.89 13.24
C LEU A 627 -41.09 -9.81 12.00
N GLU A 628 -42.28 -10.31 11.72
CA GLU A 628 -42.60 -11.10 10.51
C GLU A 628 -43.84 -10.53 9.82
N GLY A 629 -43.83 -10.43 8.50
CA GLY A 629 -44.95 -9.88 7.73
C GLY A 629 -44.68 -9.84 6.23
N ASP A 630 -45.72 -9.58 5.42
CA ASP A 630 -45.62 -9.60 3.96
C ASP A 630 -45.53 -8.19 3.38
N LEU A 631 -44.40 -7.84 2.76
CA LEU A 631 -44.25 -6.62 1.97
C LEU A 631 -44.84 -6.87 0.58
N SER A 632 -45.78 -6.02 0.14
CA SER A 632 -46.27 -6.07 -1.24
C SER A 632 -45.71 -4.93 -2.06
N VAL A 633 -45.07 -5.25 -3.19
CA VAL A 633 -44.46 -4.26 -4.10
C VAL A 633 -44.93 -4.44 -5.54
N TRP A 634 -44.75 -3.40 -6.33
CA TRP A 634 -45.02 -3.39 -7.75
C TRP A 634 -43.75 -3.23 -8.58
N THR A 635 -43.70 -3.98 -9.69
CA THR A 635 -42.77 -3.73 -10.80
C THR A 635 -43.60 -3.55 -12.07
N ARG A 636 -43.22 -2.62 -12.93
CA ARG A 636 -43.90 -2.30 -14.19
C ARG A 636 -43.12 -2.76 -15.43
N THR A 637 -41.79 -2.65 -15.41
CA THR A 637 -40.95 -3.00 -16.55
C THR A 637 -40.27 -4.36 -16.39
N ASP A 638 -39.89 -5.00 -17.51
CA ASP A 638 -39.11 -6.24 -17.46
C ASP A 638 -37.75 -6.04 -16.79
N GLN A 639 -37.18 -4.83 -16.88
CA GLN A 639 -35.93 -4.49 -16.21
C GLN A 639 -36.09 -4.43 -14.69
N GLU A 640 -37.14 -3.77 -14.18
CA GLU A 640 -37.46 -3.75 -12.74
C GLU A 640 -37.73 -5.17 -12.23
N ARG A 641 -38.44 -5.98 -13.01
CA ARG A 641 -38.72 -7.37 -12.70
C ARG A 641 -37.45 -8.21 -12.61
N ALA A 642 -36.54 -8.08 -13.58
CA ALA A 642 -35.25 -8.77 -13.58
C ALA A 642 -34.34 -8.28 -12.44
N ALA A 643 -34.35 -6.99 -12.13
CA ALA A 643 -33.60 -6.43 -11.01
C ALA A 643 -34.09 -6.96 -9.66
N LEU A 644 -35.41 -7.08 -9.47
CA LEU A 644 -35.97 -7.66 -8.25
C LEU A 644 -35.63 -9.15 -8.11
N HIS A 645 -35.68 -9.94 -9.20
CA HIS A 645 -35.14 -11.31 -9.17
C HIS A 645 -33.66 -11.32 -8.79
N TRP A 646 -32.86 -10.44 -9.38
CA TRP A 646 -31.41 -10.41 -9.16
C TRP A 646 -30.99 -10.09 -7.70
N ILE A 647 -31.70 -9.19 -7.02
CA ILE A 647 -31.45 -8.93 -5.59
C ILE A 647 -31.90 -10.12 -4.72
N LEU A 648 -33.04 -10.74 -5.05
CA LEU A 648 -33.62 -11.84 -4.26
C LEU A 648 -32.83 -13.15 -4.42
N ASP A 649 -32.27 -13.42 -5.60
CA ASP A 649 -31.43 -14.59 -5.90
C ASP A 649 -30.16 -14.66 -5.03
N SER A 650 -29.76 -13.56 -4.38
CA SER A 650 -28.64 -13.56 -3.43
C SER A 650 -28.90 -14.44 -2.20
N GLY A 651 -30.15 -14.51 -1.74
CA GLY A 651 -30.50 -15.07 -0.43
C GLY A 651 -29.90 -14.33 0.77
N ASN A 652 -29.28 -13.16 0.55
CA ASN A 652 -28.64 -12.37 1.59
C ASN A 652 -29.67 -11.66 2.49
N THR A 653 -29.23 -11.25 3.68
CA THR A 653 -29.98 -10.29 4.49
C THR A 653 -29.99 -8.94 3.78
N LEU A 654 -31.19 -8.44 3.48
CA LEU A 654 -31.38 -7.16 2.80
C LEU A 654 -31.71 -6.07 3.82
N LEU A 655 -31.40 -4.81 3.50
CA LEU A 655 -31.94 -3.65 4.19
C LEU A 655 -33.20 -3.20 3.46
N TRP A 656 -34.35 -3.30 4.13
CA TRP A 656 -35.55 -2.58 3.72
C TRP A 656 -35.50 -1.19 4.34
N GLN A 657 -35.26 -0.21 3.47
CA GLN A 657 -35.19 1.18 3.85
C GLN A 657 -36.47 1.88 3.40
N ALA A 658 -37.29 2.23 4.38
CA ALA A 658 -38.64 2.73 4.17
C ALA A 658 -38.62 4.25 3.95
N ALA A 659 -39.55 4.75 3.12
CA ALA A 659 -39.74 6.19 3.05
C ALA A 659 -40.30 6.71 4.40
N PRO A 660 -39.83 7.88 4.87
CA PRO A 660 -40.42 8.55 6.02
C PRO A 660 -41.94 8.69 5.86
N GLY A 661 -42.69 8.35 6.92
CA GLY A 661 -44.14 8.41 6.93
C GLY A 661 -44.87 7.10 6.66
N MET A 662 -44.18 6.03 6.22
CA MET A 662 -44.77 4.68 6.09
C MET A 662 -45.13 4.02 7.45
N GLY A 663 -44.75 4.66 8.58
CA GLY A 663 -45.03 4.16 9.93
C GLY A 663 -44.13 3.00 10.35
N VAL A 664 -43.03 2.76 9.62
CA VAL A 664 -42.06 1.71 9.91
C VAL A 664 -40.64 2.25 9.74
N ASP A 665 -39.74 1.85 10.63
CA ASP A 665 -38.32 2.18 10.57
C ASP A 665 -37.55 1.26 9.61
N ASP A 666 -36.42 1.75 9.10
CA ASP A 666 -35.45 0.94 8.35
C ASP A 666 -35.06 -0.32 9.13
N MET A 667 -35.06 -1.47 8.45
CA MET A 667 -34.74 -2.76 9.09
C MET A 667 -34.05 -3.74 8.16
N TYR A 668 -33.19 -4.56 8.75
CA TYR A 668 -32.63 -5.71 8.07
C TYR A 668 -33.64 -6.85 8.05
N VAL A 669 -33.81 -7.49 6.89
CA VAL A 669 -34.81 -8.52 6.64
C VAL A 669 -34.22 -9.65 5.83
N ASN A 670 -34.62 -10.88 6.15
CA ASN A 670 -34.49 -12.02 5.26
C ASN A 670 -35.80 -12.18 4.49
N VAL A 671 -35.69 -12.32 3.18
CA VAL A 671 -36.85 -12.53 2.30
C VAL A 671 -37.09 -14.03 2.13
N GLY A 672 -38.30 -14.47 2.43
CA GLY A 672 -38.76 -15.83 2.20
C GLY A 672 -39.09 -16.10 0.73
N GLN A 673 -39.96 -17.08 0.48
CA GLN A 673 -40.40 -17.41 -0.87
C GLN A 673 -41.25 -16.27 -1.47
N ALA A 674 -40.66 -15.48 -2.38
CA ALA A 674 -41.35 -14.41 -3.07
C ALA A 674 -42.42 -14.95 -4.02
N GLY A 675 -43.62 -14.37 -3.97
CA GLY A 675 -44.70 -14.64 -4.92
C GLY A 675 -44.77 -13.55 -5.98
N GLU A 676 -44.77 -13.92 -7.26
CA GLU A 676 -45.00 -13.01 -8.40
C GLU A 676 -46.39 -13.29 -9.00
N ALA A 677 -47.25 -12.27 -9.07
CA ALA A 677 -48.59 -12.37 -9.63
C ALA A 677 -48.91 -11.21 -10.58
N ARG A 678 -49.86 -11.41 -11.50
CA ARG A 678 -50.44 -10.31 -12.29
C ARG A 678 -51.60 -9.68 -11.50
N PRO A 679 -51.77 -8.35 -11.51
CA PRO A 679 -52.96 -7.71 -10.94
C PRO A 679 -54.27 -8.13 -11.64
N THR A 680 -54.20 -8.53 -12.92
CA THR A 680 -55.32 -8.99 -13.73
C THR A 680 -54.92 -10.24 -14.53
N ASP A 681 -55.90 -11.03 -14.97
CA ASP A 681 -55.65 -12.23 -15.79
C ASP A 681 -55.23 -11.90 -17.25
N PHE A 682 -55.16 -10.60 -17.60
CA PHE A 682 -54.75 -10.17 -18.94
C PHE A 682 -53.25 -10.42 -19.14
N ALA A 683 -52.90 -11.35 -20.04
CA ALA A 683 -51.51 -11.77 -20.26
C ALA A 683 -50.53 -10.63 -20.60
N PRO A 684 -50.91 -9.61 -21.41
CA PRO A 684 -50.08 -8.44 -21.69
C PRO A 684 -50.02 -7.39 -20.58
N GLU A 685 -50.64 -7.63 -19.43
CA GLU A 685 -50.50 -6.75 -18.26
C GLU A 685 -49.00 -6.57 -17.96
N LEU A 686 -48.59 -5.32 -17.82
CA LEU A 686 -47.18 -4.95 -17.59
C LEU A 686 -46.85 -4.99 -16.10
N TRP A 687 -47.80 -4.62 -15.25
CA TRP A 687 -47.60 -4.61 -13.81
C TRP A 687 -47.51 -6.03 -13.24
N ARG A 688 -46.58 -6.24 -12.31
CA ARG A 688 -46.50 -7.42 -11.47
C ARG A 688 -46.62 -7.01 -10.02
N ALA A 689 -47.48 -7.72 -9.30
CA ALA A 689 -47.62 -7.62 -7.86
C ALA A 689 -46.78 -8.72 -7.22
N TRP A 690 -45.89 -8.28 -6.34
CA TRP A 690 -45.02 -9.16 -5.59
C TRP A 690 -45.47 -9.21 -4.15
N THR A 691 -45.36 -10.39 -3.54
CA THR A 691 -45.48 -10.59 -2.10
C THR A 691 -44.16 -11.13 -1.60
N LEU A 692 -43.50 -10.36 -0.74
CA LEU A 692 -42.20 -10.67 -0.16
C LEU A 692 -42.41 -10.96 1.33
N PRO A 693 -42.38 -12.24 1.75
CA PRO A 693 -42.44 -12.57 3.17
C PRO A 693 -41.15 -12.11 3.84
N LEU A 694 -41.23 -11.13 4.73
CA LEU A 694 -40.09 -10.55 5.42
C LEU A 694 -40.00 -11.09 6.84
N ARG A 695 -38.80 -11.47 7.25
CA ARG A 695 -38.45 -11.74 8.64
C ARG A 695 -37.31 -10.83 9.07
N GLN A 696 -37.53 -10.06 10.13
CA GLN A 696 -36.52 -9.18 10.69
C GLN A 696 -35.26 -9.98 11.05
N ALA A 697 -34.11 -9.44 10.66
CA ALA A 697 -32.79 -9.97 10.93
C ALA A 697 -31.96 -8.91 11.70
N ASP A 698 -30.88 -9.36 12.32
CA ASP A 698 -29.87 -8.45 12.85
C ASP A 698 -29.01 -7.90 11.72
N MET A 699 -28.39 -6.74 11.95
CA MET A 699 -27.42 -6.17 11.02
C MET A 699 -26.29 -7.19 10.78
N PRO A 700 -25.98 -7.56 9.52
CA PRO A 700 -24.85 -8.43 9.25
C PRO A 700 -23.55 -7.69 9.57
N VAL A 701 -22.78 -8.12 10.57
CA VAL A 701 -21.60 -7.37 11.04
C VAL A 701 -20.29 -7.74 10.32
N THR A 702 -20.22 -8.96 9.78
CA THR A 702 -19.02 -9.50 9.09
C THR A 702 -19.07 -9.34 7.57
N VAL A 703 -20.18 -8.84 7.02
CA VAL A 703 -20.35 -8.63 5.57
C VAL A 703 -19.71 -7.31 5.18
N GLY A 704 -18.69 -7.37 4.33
CA GLY A 704 -18.06 -6.20 3.73
C GLY A 704 -18.74 -5.76 2.44
N ILE A 705 -18.51 -4.50 2.04
CA ILE A 705 -18.99 -3.97 0.76
C ILE A 705 -18.12 -4.51 -0.39
N THR A 706 -18.77 -5.14 -1.38
CA THR A 706 -18.15 -5.64 -2.62
C THR A 706 -18.60 -4.81 -3.83
N GLY A 707 -17.83 -3.77 -4.19
CA GLY A 707 -18.07 -2.87 -5.32
C GLY A 707 -18.68 -1.52 -4.92
N SER A 708 -18.98 -0.67 -5.90
CA SER A 708 -19.75 0.58 -5.77
C SER A 708 -20.99 0.51 -6.65
N ALA A 709 -22.13 1.05 -6.18
CA ALA A 709 -23.38 1.06 -6.95
C ALA A 709 -23.40 2.12 -8.07
N GLY A 710 -22.74 3.26 -7.83
CA GLY A 710 -22.80 4.43 -8.71
C GLY A 710 -21.69 4.47 -9.76
N ARG A 711 -20.72 3.54 -9.73
CA ARG A 711 -19.55 3.57 -10.60
C ARG A 711 -19.63 2.53 -11.71
N THR A 712 -19.77 2.99 -12.94
CA THR A 712 -19.80 2.14 -14.14
C THR A 712 -18.46 2.14 -14.88
N TRP A 713 -18.29 1.20 -15.81
CA TRP A 713 -17.19 1.23 -16.77
C TRP A 713 -17.23 2.49 -17.67
N GLN A 714 -18.41 3.07 -17.87
CA GLN A 714 -18.55 4.34 -18.60
C GLN A 714 -18.03 5.52 -17.76
N ASP A 715 -18.23 5.51 -16.44
CA ASP A 715 -17.66 6.52 -15.53
C ASP A 715 -16.14 6.39 -15.48
N ILE A 716 -15.63 5.16 -15.44
CA ILE A 716 -14.20 4.88 -15.59
C ILE A 716 -13.64 5.47 -16.89
N LEU A 717 -14.32 5.27 -18.04
CA LEU A 717 -13.93 5.83 -19.34
C LEU A 717 -14.08 7.36 -19.42
N THR A 718 -14.99 7.95 -18.64
CA THR A 718 -15.26 9.38 -18.64
C THR A 718 -14.28 10.12 -17.71
N GLU A 719 -13.95 9.51 -16.58
CA GLU A 719 -12.95 10.00 -15.62
C GLU A 719 -11.51 9.84 -16.10
N ASN A 720 -11.26 8.89 -17.00
CA ASN A 720 -9.93 8.54 -17.47
C ASN A 720 -9.95 8.55 -18.99
N ALA A 721 -9.38 9.60 -19.59
CA ALA A 721 -9.38 9.82 -21.04
C ALA A 721 -8.68 8.68 -21.79
N THR A 722 -7.76 7.98 -21.12
CA THR A 722 -7.04 6.82 -21.63
C THR A 722 -6.94 5.72 -20.57
N TRP A 723 -6.70 4.48 -21.03
CA TRP A 723 -6.34 3.37 -20.12
C TRP A 723 -5.04 3.64 -19.34
N GLY A 724 -4.15 4.49 -19.88
CA GLY A 724 -2.96 4.94 -19.18
C GLY A 724 -3.29 5.81 -17.96
N ASP A 725 -4.30 6.68 -18.07
CA ASP A 725 -4.79 7.49 -16.95
C ASP A 725 -5.41 6.59 -15.87
N LEU A 726 -6.13 5.54 -16.28
CA LEU A 726 -6.72 4.60 -15.34
C LEU A 726 -5.65 3.82 -14.56
N LEU A 727 -4.63 3.30 -15.24
CA LEU A 727 -3.53 2.57 -14.60
C LEU A 727 -2.64 3.48 -13.74
N SER A 728 -2.57 4.77 -14.07
CA SER A 728 -1.90 5.78 -13.24
C SER A 728 -2.74 6.15 -12.02
N LYS A 729 -4.07 6.05 -12.14
CA LYS A 729 -5.02 6.36 -11.08
C LYS A 729 -5.28 5.18 -10.16
N TYR A 730 -5.24 3.91 -10.60
CA TYR A 730 -5.55 2.72 -9.77
C TYR A 730 -4.46 1.65 -9.89
N ALA A 731 -4.01 1.10 -8.75
CA ALA A 731 -2.93 0.10 -8.72
C ALA A 731 -3.39 -1.28 -9.20
N THR A 732 -4.65 -1.64 -8.95
CA THR A 732 -5.22 -2.93 -9.30
C THR A 732 -6.60 -2.78 -9.91
N TRP A 733 -7.08 -3.82 -10.61
CA TRP A 733 -8.46 -3.86 -11.08
C TRP A 733 -9.48 -3.93 -9.95
N GLU A 734 -9.05 -4.45 -8.80
CA GLU A 734 -9.82 -4.42 -7.57
C GLU A 734 -9.97 -2.96 -7.09
N ASP A 735 -8.91 -2.17 -7.15
CA ASP A 735 -8.96 -0.73 -6.83
C ASP A 735 -9.81 0.07 -7.81
N VAL A 736 -9.80 -0.31 -9.10
CA VAL A 736 -10.74 0.23 -10.09
C VAL A 736 -12.18 -0.10 -9.68
N LEU A 737 -12.45 -1.35 -9.28
CA LEU A 737 -13.77 -1.81 -8.84
C LEU A 737 -14.26 -1.07 -7.58
N PHE A 738 -13.35 -0.77 -6.64
CA PHE A 738 -13.65 -0.12 -5.37
C PHE A 738 -13.44 1.39 -5.34
N ASN A 739 -13.03 1.98 -6.47
CA ASN A 739 -12.64 3.39 -6.56
C ASN A 739 -11.59 3.82 -5.52
N ARG A 740 -10.48 3.08 -5.45
CA ARG A 740 -9.33 3.39 -4.61
C ARG A 740 -8.15 3.90 -5.43
N PRO A 741 -8.00 5.21 -5.64
CA PRO A 741 -6.86 5.69 -6.40
C PRO A 741 -5.54 5.25 -5.74
N ILE A 742 -4.46 5.16 -6.51
CA ILE A 742 -3.12 4.98 -5.96
C ILE A 742 -2.87 6.12 -4.97
N GLY A 743 -2.77 5.79 -3.67
CA GLY A 743 -2.64 6.77 -2.58
C GLY A 743 -3.95 7.21 -1.90
N GLY A 744 -5.12 6.71 -2.33
CA GLY A 744 -6.46 7.05 -1.82
C GLY A 744 -7.02 6.16 -0.73
#